data_AF-A0A3B8QVJ9-F1
#
_entry.id   AF-A0A3B8QVJ9-F1
#
_cell.length_a   1.000
_cell.length_b   1.000
_cell.length_c   1.000
_cell.angle_alpha   90.00
_cell.angle_beta   90.00
_cell.angle_gamma   90.00
#
_symmetry.space_group_name_H-M   'P 1'
#
loop_
_entity.id
_entity.type
_entity.pdbx_description
1 polymer ?
#
loop_
_entity_poly.entity_id
_entity_poly.type
_entity_poly.pdbx_seq_one_letter_code
_entity_poly.pdbx_strand_id
1 'polypeptide(L)'
;MTQLPAYLGISLRYPDSSGAFTELFLGSGEPSDIQIPRGIPSHFLNLSEGFLLHSHADRIIFTYFNLANPVQPVAASVAYGSPELVAGRPVVNLLAALRAHMASGASVSEAEIYSLVTKAGFPDRSPRAPQRRPPFAADGSLAWTTYMSGSDLASIFTFPCQKAYAPYGAVLVLQPTAIANPESPLPRITSELSRSLWAVCPEGVTVSRNPVESTDKIAVTYTRPGFSPAVETVDVGMTSRFARISGPALLISTAEKAGIEFKRKVSYSVTNDSGVPVASHTVLVNGRTAVRDADSFMIASTDLEGNKAEVTVSATNFRPVTVQLTPDMLSSDQPLEITLMPERRGTLLRLDFGDGRIFENNVVFQKNDPEYRLLRAGRFHGFRAHRIMGSEPETYNVEVNTTAAPVMDMTQRSEPVAPAITKEPAEAPREPERRPLKSPDIRVAEECPATADDEPEENTPSRRTARIWTRRIVVLALFLVAIGGLAWYITRTQQNPVAVSQSSFTADSAAAFPDAEPALEPQPDPAATTPETAAAAAPAQGMGNDLAYFNNNAVWRRADLTTDAGRAFFDTMVSGDIDAIASSDYFAVQGRATNPKAVQIVELLWAAKGTGTQNSNQRVLTARRKSAEINLSEVYELLARYRDSNPNTSPRPVKK
;
A
#
# COMPACT_ATOMS: atom_id res chain seq x y z
N MET A 1 -10.56 -30.49 -2.67
CA MET A 1 -9.52 -30.58 -1.62
C MET A 1 -10.23 -30.66 -0.29
N THR A 2 -9.82 -31.54 0.62
CA THR A 2 -10.54 -31.89 1.86
C THR A 2 -9.56 -32.10 3.00
N GLN A 3 -8.69 -31.11 3.24
CA GLN A 3 -7.72 -31.11 4.33
C GLN A 3 -7.66 -29.70 4.93
N LEU A 4 -7.54 -29.63 6.25
CA LEU A 4 -7.34 -28.38 6.98
C LEU A 4 -6.03 -27.69 6.54
N PRO A 5 -5.94 -26.34 6.59
CA PRO A 5 -4.68 -25.64 6.38
C PRO A 5 -3.61 -26.19 7.34
N ALA A 6 -2.45 -26.58 6.81
CA ALA A 6 -1.44 -27.35 7.56
C ALA A 6 -0.88 -26.64 8.81
N TYR A 7 -1.08 -25.33 8.93
CA TYR A 7 -0.65 -24.51 10.07
C TYR A 7 -1.71 -24.43 11.20
N LEU A 8 -2.91 -24.98 10.98
CA LEU A 8 -4.05 -24.90 11.88
C LEU A 8 -4.20 -26.20 12.68
N GLY A 9 -4.60 -26.07 13.94
CA GLY A 9 -5.03 -27.16 14.81
C GLY A 9 -6.37 -26.81 15.43
N ILE A 10 -7.27 -27.80 15.51
CA ILE A 10 -8.59 -27.65 16.12
C ILE A 10 -8.78 -28.77 17.13
N SER A 11 -9.17 -28.39 18.35
CA SER A 11 -9.40 -29.32 19.45
C SER A 11 -10.76 -29.03 20.09
N LEU A 12 -11.61 -30.04 20.21
CA LEU A 12 -12.96 -29.92 20.79
C LEU A 12 -13.10 -30.84 21.99
N ARG A 13 -13.86 -30.40 23.00
CA ARG A 13 -14.38 -31.23 24.11
C ARG A 13 -15.84 -30.88 24.30
N TYR A 14 -16.75 -31.83 24.05
CA TYR A 14 -18.19 -31.59 24.12
C TYR A 14 -18.96 -32.89 24.44
N PRO A 15 -20.15 -32.82 25.07
CA PRO A 15 -21.03 -33.95 25.19
C PRO A 15 -21.62 -34.30 23.82
N ASP A 16 -21.52 -35.57 23.44
CA ASP A 16 -22.14 -36.10 22.22
C ASP A 16 -23.65 -36.37 22.42
N SER A 17 -24.30 -36.88 21.38
CA SER A 17 -25.74 -37.24 21.40
C SER A 17 -26.14 -38.29 22.45
N SER A 18 -25.18 -39.04 23.03
CA SER A 18 -25.39 -39.98 24.13
C SER A 18 -25.17 -39.35 25.52
N GLY A 19 -24.69 -38.10 25.56
CA GLY A 19 -24.26 -37.41 26.79
C GLY A 19 -22.85 -37.76 27.24
N ALA A 20 -22.12 -38.59 26.49
CA ALA A 20 -20.71 -38.89 26.77
C ALA A 20 -19.82 -37.75 26.26
N PHE A 21 -18.81 -37.37 27.04
CA PHE A 21 -17.87 -36.34 26.59
C PHE A 21 -16.89 -36.90 25.55
N THR A 22 -17.01 -36.39 24.33
CA THR A 22 -16.09 -36.67 23.22
C THR A 22 -15.01 -35.59 23.17
N GLU A 23 -13.76 -36.02 22.97
CA GLU A 23 -12.64 -35.16 22.60
C GLU A 23 -12.26 -35.44 21.14
N LEU A 24 -12.08 -34.39 20.34
CA LEU A 24 -11.72 -34.48 18.93
C LEU A 24 -10.53 -33.55 18.64
N PHE A 25 -9.53 -34.08 17.95
CA PHE A 25 -8.30 -33.37 17.59
C PHE A 25 -8.09 -33.49 16.08
N LEU A 26 -7.97 -32.36 15.38
CA LEU A 26 -7.83 -32.32 13.91
C LEU A 26 -6.70 -31.38 13.47
N GLY A 27 -6.09 -31.71 12.33
CA GLY A 27 -4.92 -31.00 11.81
C GLY A 27 -3.75 -31.13 12.78
N SER A 28 -3.20 -30.00 13.22
CA SER A 28 -2.16 -29.95 14.28
C SER A 28 -2.73 -29.86 15.71
N GLY A 29 -4.02 -30.15 15.92
CA GLY A 29 -4.67 -30.05 17.24
C GLY A 29 -4.11 -31.05 18.25
N GLU A 30 -3.92 -30.61 19.49
CA GLU A 30 -3.37 -31.41 20.59
C GLU A 30 -4.27 -31.38 21.84
N PRO A 31 -4.18 -32.39 22.74
CA PRO A 31 -4.85 -32.38 24.05
C PRO A 31 -4.45 -31.22 24.98
N SER A 32 -3.26 -30.64 24.76
CA SER A 32 -2.78 -29.42 25.41
C SER A 32 -3.64 -28.19 25.09
N ASP A 33 -4.32 -28.17 23.92
CA ASP A 33 -5.07 -27.01 23.44
C ASP A 33 -6.39 -26.77 24.20
N ILE A 34 -6.92 -27.79 24.89
CA ILE A 34 -8.17 -27.75 25.67
C ILE A 34 -7.94 -27.71 27.20
N GLN A 35 -6.72 -27.34 27.62
CA GLN A 35 -6.38 -27.22 29.04
C GLN A 35 -6.91 -25.91 29.65
N ILE A 36 -8.17 -25.96 30.09
CA ILE A 36 -8.80 -24.87 30.84
C ILE A 36 -8.27 -24.87 32.29
N PRO A 37 -7.70 -23.76 32.81
CA PRO A 37 -7.27 -23.65 34.19
C PRO A 37 -8.38 -23.97 35.21
N ARG A 38 -8.05 -24.75 36.23
CA ARG A 38 -8.98 -25.07 37.33
C ARG A 38 -9.23 -23.83 38.19
N GLY A 39 -10.42 -23.74 38.79
CA GLY A 39 -10.77 -22.66 39.72
C GLY A 39 -11.23 -21.35 39.08
N ILE A 40 -11.32 -21.26 37.74
CA ILE A 40 -11.86 -20.07 37.05
C ILE A 40 -13.19 -19.57 37.64
N PRO A 41 -14.21 -20.42 37.92
CA PRO A 41 -15.48 -19.95 38.48
C PRO A 41 -15.35 -19.21 39.82
N SER A 42 -14.45 -19.60 40.73
CA SER A 42 -14.31 -18.94 42.04
C SER A 42 -13.80 -17.50 41.98
N HIS A 43 -13.22 -17.08 40.85
CA HIS A 43 -12.73 -15.72 40.65
C HIS A 43 -13.82 -14.73 40.20
N PHE A 44 -15.04 -15.20 39.90
CA PHE A 44 -16.13 -14.39 39.33
C PHE A 44 -17.50 -14.78 39.91
N LEU A 45 -18.40 -13.81 40.08
CA LEU A 45 -19.72 -14.05 40.69
C LEU A 45 -20.74 -14.69 39.73
N ASN A 46 -20.52 -14.59 38.42
CA ASN A 46 -21.50 -14.94 37.38
C ASN A 46 -20.88 -15.46 36.07
N LEU A 47 -19.65 -15.99 36.11
CA LEU A 47 -18.96 -16.46 34.89
C LEU A 47 -19.42 -17.87 34.48
N SER A 48 -20.20 -17.95 33.40
CA SER A 48 -20.61 -19.22 32.77
C SER A 48 -19.85 -19.54 31.48
N GLU A 49 -19.35 -18.54 30.75
CA GLU A 49 -18.63 -18.73 29.49
C GLU A 49 -17.63 -17.60 29.21
N GLY A 50 -16.67 -17.86 28.34
CA GLY A 50 -15.68 -16.87 27.94
C GLY A 50 -14.66 -17.44 26.96
N PHE A 51 -13.57 -16.70 26.78
CA PHE A 51 -12.42 -17.14 26.00
C PHE A 51 -11.17 -17.16 26.87
N LEU A 52 -10.29 -18.11 26.58
CA LEU A 52 -8.96 -18.26 27.15
C LEU A 52 -7.94 -18.10 26.02
N LEU A 53 -6.99 -17.21 26.21
CA LEU A 53 -5.82 -17.07 25.34
C LEU A 53 -4.60 -17.58 26.11
N HIS A 54 -3.90 -18.57 25.55
CA HIS A 54 -2.68 -19.12 26.14
C HIS A 54 -1.71 -19.58 25.05
N SER A 55 -0.56 -20.13 25.45
CA SER A 55 0.36 -20.82 24.55
C SER A 55 0.84 -22.13 25.14
N HIS A 56 1.15 -23.08 24.28
CA HIS A 56 1.81 -24.33 24.61
C HIS A 56 2.92 -24.59 23.59
N ALA A 57 4.14 -24.89 24.05
CA ALA A 57 5.33 -24.90 23.21
C ALA A 57 5.42 -23.62 22.32
N ASP A 58 5.57 -23.77 21.00
CA ASP A 58 5.61 -22.65 20.04
C ASP A 58 4.23 -22.37 19.39
N ARG A 59 3.11 -22.73 20.04
CA ARG A 59 1.74 -22.54 19.51
C ARG A 59 0.96 -21.52 20.33
N ILE A 60 0.16 -20.69 19.66
CA ILE A 60 -0.79 -19.75 20.27
C ILE A 60 -2.19 -20.38 20.16
N ILE A 61 -2.93 -20.42 21.27
CA ILE A 61 -4.16 -21.18 21.42
C ILE A 61 -5.29 -20.27 21.90
N PHE A 62 -6.43 -20.36 21.22
CA PHE A 62 -7.65 -19.59 21.46
C PHE A 62 -8.78 -20.54 21.79
N THR A 63 -9.18 -20.58 23.06
CA THR A 63 -10.14 -21.56 23.57
C THR A 63 -11.42 -20.86 24.02
N TYR A 64 -12.53 -21.09 23.32
CA TYR A 64 -13.86 -20.84 23.87
C TYR A 64 -14.15 -21.90 24.94
N PHE A 65 -14.71 -21.47 26.08
CA PHE A 65 -15.12 -22.37 27.15
C PHE A 65 -16.54 -22.05 27.64
N ASN A 66 -17.25 -23.10 28.08
CA ASN A 66 -18.50 -23.00 28.82
C ASN A 66 -18.42 -23.87 30.08
N LEU A 67 -18.63 -23.26 31.24
CA LEU A 67 -18.45 -23.80 32.59
C LEU A 67 -19.78 -24.17 33.27
N ALA A 68 -20.89 -24.29 32.52
CA ALA A 68 -22.18 -24.70 33.06
C ALA A 68 -22.11 -26.04 33.82
N ASN A 69 -21.21 -26.94 33.39
CA ASN A 69 -20.68 -28.02 34.21
C ASN A 69 -19.17 -27.79 34.41
N PRO A 70 -18.72 -27.27 35.58
CA PRO A 70 -17.31 -26.94 35.79
C PRO A 70 -16.40 -28.18 35.96
N VAL A 71 -16.98 -29.37 36.14
CA VAL A 71 -16.22 -30.64 36.22
C VAL A 71 -15.87 -31.15 34.82
N GLN A 72 -16.76 -30.92 33.84
CA GLN A 72 -16.59 -31.28 32.44
C GLN A 72 -17.00 -30.09 31.56
N PRO A 73 -16.14 -29.07 31.43
CA PRO A 73 -16.45 -27.89 30.63
C PRO A 73 -16.48 -28.23 29.14
N VAL A 74 -17.42 -27.62 28.42
CA VAL A 74 -17.44 -27.65 26.95
C VAL A 74 -16.38 -26.68 26.46
N ALA A 75 -15.52 -27.13 25.55
CA ALA A 75 -14.40 -26.35 25.04
C ALA A 75 -14.26 -26.50 23.51
N ALA A 76 -13.94 -25.41 22.83
CA ALA A 76 -13.48 -25.43 21.46
C ALA A 76 -12.23 -24.56 21.35
N SER A 77 -11.15 -25.15 20.85
CA SER A 77 -9.84 -24.50 20.71
C SER A 77 -9.44 -24.42 19.25
N VAL A 78 -8.93 -23.25 18.86
CA VAL A 78 -8.26 -23.01 17.59
C VAL A 78 -6.82 -22.63 17.90
N ALA A 79 -5.87 -23.29 17.28
CA ALA A 79 -4.46 -23.14 17.58
C ALA A 79 -3.61 -23.09 16.30
N TYR A 80 -2.52 -22.34 16.35
CA TYR A 80 -1.55 -22.23 15.25
C TYR A 80 -0.16 -21.87 15.78
N GLY A 81 0.88 -22.11 14.98
CA GLY A 81 2.26 -21.76 15.35
C GLY A 81 2.44 -20.26 15.61
N SER A 82 3.24 -19.89 16.60
CA SER A 82 3.59 -18.51 16.94
C SER A 82 4.09 -17.70 15.72
N PRO A 83 4.91 -18.26 14.81
CA PRO A 83 5.29 -17.57 13.58
C PRO A 83 4.12 -17.21 12.65
N GLU A 84 2.95 -17.85 12.74
CA GLU A 84 1.84 -17.67 11.79
C GLU A 84 1.03 -16.39 12.07
N LEU A 85 0.95 -15.51 11.08
CA LEU A 85 0.27 -14.22 11.14
C LEU A 85 -1.21 -14.32 10.70
N VAL A 86 -2.02 -14.93 11.56
CA VAL A 86 -3.46 -15.14 11.33
C VAL A 86 -4.27 -13.93 11.84
N ALA A 87 -5.28 -13.52 11.08
CA ALA A 87 -6.25 -12.50 11.52
C ALA A 87 -7.24 -13.08 12.55
N GLY A 88 -7.60 -12.30 13.57
CA GLY A 88 -8.49 -12.78 14.64
C GLY A 88 -9.96 -12.95 14.22
N ARG A 89 -10.42 -12.33 13.13
CA ARG A 89 -11.81 -12.46 12.67
C ARG A 89 -12.16 -13.91 12.26
N PRO A 90 -11.38 -14.61 11.42
CA PRO A 90 -11.54 -16.06 11.21
C PRO A 90 -11.57 -16.89 12.49
N VAL A 91 -10.70 -16.60 13.47
CA VAL A 91 -10.67 -17.31 14.76
C VAL A 91 -11.99 -17.13 15.53
N VAL A 92 -12.48 -15.90 15.66
CA VAL A 92 -13.77 -15.60 16.30
C VAL A 92 -14.94 -16.24 15.56
N ASN A 93 -14.97 -16.17 14.23
CA ASN A 93 -16.01 -16.78 13.40
C ASN A 93 -16.08 -18.31 13.60
N LEU A 94 -14.92 -18.98 13.58
CA LEU A 94 -14.83 -20.43 13.72
C LEU A 94 -15.23 -20.87 15.14
N LEU A 95 -14.72 -20.20 16.19
CA LEU A 95 -15.11 -20.51 17.57
C LEU A 95 -16.60 -20.29 17.81
N ALA A 96 -17.20 -19.25 17.22
CA ALA A 96 -18.65 -19.02 17.31
C ALA A 96 -19.47 -20.11 16.57
N ALA A 97 -19.02 -20.55 15.40
CA ALA A 97 -19.66 -21.63 14.65
C ALA A 97 -19.55 -22.99 15.37
N LEU A 98 -18.36 -23.31 15.90
CA LEU A 98 -18.13 -24.51 16.72
C LEU A 98 -18.98 -24.48 17.99
N ARG A 99 -19.06 -23.34 18.70
CA ARG A 99 -19.98 -23.13 19.83
C ARG A 99 -21.43 -23.44 19.46
N ALA A 100 -21.93 -22.86 18.37
CA ALA A 100 -23.31 -23.07 17.93
C ALA A 100 -23.58 -24.54 17.56
N HIS A 101 -22.61 -25.22 16.97
CA HIS A 101 -22.71 -26.63 16.62
C HIS A 101 -22.66 -27.55 17.85
N MET A 102 -21.74 -27.34 18.79
CA MET A 102 -21.69 -28.08 20.07
C MET A 102 -22.99 -27.89 20.87
N ALA A 103 -23.60 -26.71 20.82
CA ALA A 103 -24.91 -26.45 21.47
C ALA A 103 -26.08 -27.21 20.82
N SER A 104 -25.94 -27.72 19.59
CA SER A 104 -26.96 -28.54 18.93
C SER A 104 -26.92 -30.03 19.31
N GLY A 105 -25.88 -30.48 20.04
CA GLY A 105 -25.73 -31.88 20.47
C GLY A 105 -25.43 -32.88 19.34
N ALA A 106 -25.21 -32.42 18.11
CA ALA A 106 -24.84 -33.26 16.98
C ALA A 106 -23.36 -33.67 17.05
N SER A 107 -23.07 -34.91 16.63
CA SER A 107 -21.69 -35.38 16.43
C SER A 107 -21.03 -34.61 15.29
N VAL A 108 -19.88 -34.00 15.55
CA VAL A 108 -19.19 -33.16 14.56
C VAL A 108 -18.26 -34.02 13.69
N SER A 109 -18.46 -34.01 12.37
CA SER A 109 -17.55 -34.68 11.42
C SER A 109 -16.39 -33.79 10.97
N GLU A 110 -15.30 -34.41 10.51
CA GLU A 110 -14.14 -33.69 9.95
C GLU A 110 -14.51 -32.86 8.71
N ALA A 111 -15.41 -33.37 7.86
CA ALA A 111 -15.90 -32.67 6.67
C ALA A 111 -16.71 -31.41 7.04
N GLU A 112 -17.51 -31.45 8.09
CA GLU A 112 -18.22 -30.28 8.61
C GLU A 112 -17.24 -29.24 9.16
N ILE A 113 -16.24 -29.64 9.95
CA ILE A 113 -15.21 -28.74 10.48
C ILE A 113 -14.42 -28.10 9.35
N TYR A 114 -14.04 -28.85 8.30
CA TYR A 114 -13.44 -28.28 7.10
C TYR A 114 -14.34 -27.20 6.48
N SER A 115 -15.63 -27.48 6.27
CA SER A 115 -16.60 -26.49 5.77
C SER A 115 -16.71 -25.26 6.68
N LEU A 116 -16.66 -25.43 8.01
CA LEU A 116 -16.68 -24.31 8.96
C LEU A 116 -15.40 -23.46 8.88
N VAL A 117 -14.22 -24.08 8.69
CA VAL A 117 -12.94 -23.38 8.52
C VAL A 117 -12.92 -22.56 7.22
N THR A 118 -13.40 -23.12 6.12
CA THR A 118 -13.55 -22.39 4.85
C THR A 118 -14.54 -21.22 5.00
N LYS A 119 -15.71 -21.46 5.61
CA LYS A 119 -16.72 -20.40 5.88
C LYS A 119 -16.23 -19.32 6.85
N ALA A 120 -15.37 -19.65 7.80
CA ALA A 120 -14.77 -18.70 8.72
C ALA A 120 -13.77 -17.75 8.03
N GLY A 121 -13.22 -18.15 6.87
CA GLY A 121 -12.33 -17.33 6.04
C GLY A 121 -10.84 -17.49 6.38
N PHE A 122 -10.40 -18.68 6.81
CA PHE A 122 -8.98 -18.98 6.93
C PHE A 122 -8.34 -19.11 5.53
N PRO A 123 -7.17 -18.49 5.27
CA PRO A 123 -6.44 -18.70 4.02
C PRO A 123 -5.76 -20.08 4.01
N ASP A 124 -5.50 -20.64 2.83
CA ASP A 124 -4.76 -21.91 2.69
C ASP A 124 -3.32 -21.82 3.21
N ARG A 125 -2.75 -20.61 3.23
CA ARG A 125 -1.40 -20.29 3.72
C ARG A 125 -1.43 -18.99 4.53
N SER A 126 -0.82 -19.00 5.71
CA SER A 126 -0.59 -17.80 6.50
C SER A 126 0.77 -17.16 6.14
N PRO A 127 0.89 -15.82 6.14
CA PRO A 127 2.18 -15.15 6.21
C PRO A 127 2.91 -15.51 7.51
N ARG A 128 4.24 -15.53 7.51
CA ARG A 128 5.06 -15.99 8.64
C ARG A 128 6.05 -14.92 9.12
N ALA A 129 6.21 -14.82 10.43
CA ALA A 129 7.25 -14.05 11.10
C ALA A 129 8.09 -14.99 12.00
N PRO A 130 9.19 -15.59 11.48
CA PRO A 130 9.97 -16.60 12.23
C PRO A 130 10.58 -16.12 13.55
N GLN A 131 10.69 -14.80 13.75
CA GLN A 131 11.20 -14.19 14.99
C GLN A 131 10.12 -14.03 16.07
N ARG A 132 8.84 -14.18 15.72
CA ARG A 132 7.72 -14.00 16.64
C ARG A 132 7.65 -15.15 17.65
N ARG A 133 7.60 -14.79 18.94
CA ARG A 133 7.54 -15.74 20.06
C ARG A 133 6.13 -15.82 20.68
N PRO A 134 5.79 -16.95 21.32
CA PRO A 134 4.58 -17.07 22.13
C PRO A 134 4.56 -15.99 23.22
N PRO A 135 3.38 -15.45 23.59
CA PRO A 135 3.33 -14.23 24.39
C PRO A 135 3.10 -14.45 25.89
N PHE A 136 3.18 -15.69 26.37
CA PHE A 136 2.94 -16.08 27.75
C PHE A 136 4.17 -16.75 28.38
N ALA A 137 4.35 -16.56 29.69
CA ALA A 137 5.35 -17.28 30.48
C ALA A 137 4.84 -18.68 30.83
N ALA A 138 5.65 -19.72 30.64
CA ALA A 138 5.23 -21.12 30.84
C ALA A 138 4.63 -21.38 32.24
N ASP A 139 5.23 -20.80 33.29
CA ASP A 139 4.80 -20.91 34.69
C ASP A 139 4.09 -19.65 35.21
N GLY A 140 3.61 -18.78 34.30
CA GLY A 140 2.98 -17.51 34.66
C GLY A 140 1.58 -17.69 35.27
N SER A 141 1.17 -16.74 36.12
CA SER A 141 -0.17 -16.75 36.71
C SER A 141 -1.28 -16.47 35.68
N LEU A 142 -2.53 -16.76 36.05
CA LEU A 142 -3.71 -16.41 35.26
C LEU A 142 -4.02 -14.91 35.43
N ALA A 143 -4.40 -14.24 34.34
CA ALA A 143 -4.95 -12.89 34.36
C ALA A 143 -6.25 -12.81 33.55
N TRP A 144 -6.93 -11.66 33.57
CA TRP A 144 -8.12 -11.43 32.76
C TRP A 144 -8.21 -10.04 32.16
N THR A 145 -8.92 -9.92 31.05
CA THR A 145 -9.28 -8.66 30.40
C THR A 145 -10.69 -8.73 29.83
N THR A 146 -11.21 -7.61 29.34
CA THR A 146 -12.59 -7.48 28.87
C THR A 146 -12.65 -6.98 27.44
N TYR A 147 -13.48 -7.60 26.61
CA TYR A 147 -13.79 -7.12 25.25
C TYR A 147 -15.15 -6.42 25.19
N MET A 148 -15.28 -5.36 24.41
CA MET A 148 -16.50 -4.55 24.32
C MET A 148 -17.45 -4.98 23.19
N SER A 149 -16.94 -5.69 22.18
CA SER A 149 -17.71 -6.12 21.00
C SER A 149 -17.02 -7.25 20.24
N GLY A 150 -17.71 -7.87 19.28
CA GLY A 150 -17.10 -8.91 18.43
C GLY A 150 -15.92 -8.42 17.57
N SER A 151 -15.91 -7.16 17.15
CA SER A 151 -14.78 -6.56 16.43
C SER A 151 -13.60 -6.24 17.35
N ASP A 152 -13.86 -5.91 18.62
CA ASP A 152 -12.84 -5.73 19.65
C ASP A 152 -12.20 -7.08 20.02
N LEU A 153 -13.01 -8.13 20.23
CA LEU A 153 -12.52 -9.50 20.42
C LEU A 153 -11.67 -9.97 19.23
N ALA A 154 -12.13 -9.73 17.99
CA ALA A 154 -11.35 -10.04 16.79
C ALA A 154 -10.06 -9.21 16.69
N SER A 155 -10.01 -8.01 17.28
CA SER A 155 -8.79 -7.20 17.37
C SER A 155 -7.81 -7.80 18.38
N ILE A 156 -8.29 -8.15 19.59
CA ILE A 156 -7.49 -8.87 20.61
C ILE A 156 -6.91 -10.16 20.03
N PHE A 157 -7.72 -10.93 19.29
CA PHE A 157 -7.26 -12.18 18.67
C PHE A 157 -6.35 -11.98 17.45
N THR A 158 -6.38 -10.81 16.81
CA THR A 158 -5.40 -10.45 15.76
C THR A 158 -4.03 -10.15 16.36
N PHE A 159 -4.01 -9.55 17.57
CA PHE A 159 -2.79 -9.14 18.25
C PHE A 159 -2.63 -9.85 19.61
N PRO A 160 -2.49 -11.19 19.65
CA PRO A 160 -2.34 -11.92 20.92
C PRO A 160 -0.99 -11.67 21.60
N CYS A 161 -0.02 -11.08 20.90
CA CYS A 161 1.34 -10.84 21.41
C CYS A 161 1.49 -9.47 22.08
N GLN A 162 0.78 -9.26 23.18
CA GLN A 162 0.85 -8.02 23.95
C GLN A 162 2.01 -8.04 24.97
N LYS A 163 2.72 -6.92 25.10
CA LYS A 163 3.74 -6.74 26.17
C LYS A 163 3.15 -6.94 27.57
N ALA A 164 1.88 -6.61 27.76
CA ALA A 164 1.15 -6.79 29.01
C ALA A 164 0.80 -8.27 29.32
N TYR A 165 0.89 -9.18 28.35
CA TYR A 165 0.57 -10.61 28.55
C TYR A 165 1.80 -11.43 28.99
N ALA A 166 3.01 -10.93 28.72
CA ALA A 166 4.28 -11.58 29.00
C ALA A 166 4.48 -12.17 30.42
N PRO A 167 4.03 -11.57 31.53
CA PRO A 167 4.21 -12.17 32.87
C PRO A 167 3.20 -13.27 33.22
N TYR A 168 2.18 -13.49 32.38
CA TYR A 168 1.08 -14.43 32.65
C TYR A 168 1.23 -15.71 31.83
N GLY A 169 0.67 -16.82 32.32
CA GLY A 169 0.64 -18.10 31.60
C GLY A 169 -0.59 -18.25 30.71
N ALA A 170 -1.68 -17.57 31.07
CA ALA A 170 -2.86 -17.43 30.26
C ALA A 170 -3.65 -16.15 30.61
N VAL A 171 -4.45 -15.67 29.67
CA VAL A 171 -5.34 -14.51 29.84
C VAL A 171 -6.76 -14.90 29.47
N LEU A 172 -7.70 -14.72 30.41
CA LEU A 172 -9.13 -14.77 30.13
C LEU A 172 -9.57 -13.50 29.38
N VAL A 173 -10.35 -13.66 28.32
CA VAL A 173 -10.94 -12.57 27.54
C VAL A 173 -12.46 -12.67 27.68
N LEU A 174 -13.03 -11.80 28.53
CA LEU A 174 -14.40 -11.93 29.05
C LEU A 174 -15.31 -10.79 28.59
N GLN A 175 -16.63 -11.01 28.65
CA GLN A 175 -17.60 -9.94 28.44
C GLN A 175 -17.59 -8.94 29.61
N PRO A 176 -18.00 -7.68 29.42
CA PRO A 176 -18.05 -6.67 30.49
C PRO A 176 -19.11 -6.99 31.57
N THR A 177 -19.99 -7.95 31.29
CA THR A 177 -21.00 -8.51 32.21
C THR A 177 -20.43 -9.50 33.22
N ALA A 178 -19.20 -9.99 33.04
CA ALA A 178 -18.53 -10.85 34.01
C ALA A 178 -18.05 -10.01 35.21
N ILE A 179 -18.63 -10.29 36.38
CA ILE A 179 -18.33 -9.57 37.63
C ILE A 179 -17.24 -10.34 38.36
N ALA A 180 -16.03 -9.77 38.45
CA ALA A 180 -14.96 -10.31 39.27
C ALA A 180 -15.36 -10.33 40.75
N ASN A 181 -15.03 -11.42 41.45
CA ASN A 181 -15.19 -11.51 42.90
C ASN A 181 -14.21 -10.51 43.57
N PRO A 182 -14.66 -9.56 44.42
CA PRO A 182 -13.78 -8.59 45.08
C PRO A 182 -12.64 -9.19 45.91
N GLU A 183 -12.82 -10.41 46.42
CA GLU A 183 -11.82 -11.15 47.21
C GLU A 183 -10.83 -11.93 46.32
N SER A 184 -11.02 -11.91 44.99
CA SER A 184 -10.17 -12.62 44.04
C SER A 184 -8.82 -11.93 43.85
N PRO A 185 -7.68 -12.63 43.99
CA PRO A 185 -6.36 -12.07 43.69
C PRO A 185 -6.07 -11.99 42.18
N LEU A 186 -7.05 -12.24 41.30
CA LEU A 186 -6.85 -12.39 39.86
C LEU A 186 -6.64 -11.03 39.16
N PRO A 187 -5.44 -10.72 38.64
CA PRO A 187 -5.12 -9.41 38.08
C PRO A 187 -5.91 -9.11 36.80
N ARG A 188 -6.43 -7.87 36.71
CA ARG A 188 -7.09 -7.34 35.52
C ARG A 188 -6.10 -6.57 34.65
N ILE A 189 -5.99 -6.94 33.38
CA ILE A 189 -5.23 -6.21 32.37
C ILE A 189 -6.10 -5.11 31.77
N THR A 190 -5.72 -3.86 32.01
CA THR A 190 -6.41 -2.64 31.57
C THR A 190 -5.61 -1.81 30.56
N SER A 191 -4.40 -2.24 30.20
CA SER A 191 -3.57 -1.60 29.17
C SER A 191 -4.23 -1.65 27.80
N GLU A 192 -4.07 -0.57 27.01
CA GLU A 192 -4.55 -0.54 25.63
C GLU A 192 -3.89 -1.65 24.76
N LEU A 193 -4.63 -2.10 23.74
CA LEU A 193 -4.18 -3.13 22.80
C LEU A 193 -3.14 -2.55 21.83
N SER A 194 -1.88 -2.96 21.95
CA SER A 194 -0.85 -2.65 20.94
C SER A 194 -1.20 -3.36 19.62
N ARG A 195 -1.29 -2.59 18.54
CA ARG A 195 -1.61 -3.07 17.18
C ARG A 195 -0.35 -3.17 16.32
N SER A 196 0.71 -3.75 16.89
CA SER A 196 1.97 -3.94 16.20
C SER A 196 1.84 -5.01 15.10
N LEU A 197 2.30 -4.65 13.91
CA LEU A 197 2.34 -5.45 12.70
C LEU A 197 3.72 -6.05 12.52
N TRP A 198 3.77 -7.28 12.00
CA TRP A 198 5.00 -7.94 11.60
C TRP A 198 5.24 -7.72 10.11
N ALA A 199 6.36 -7.10 9.76
CA ALA A 199 6.77 -6.96 8.37
C ALA A 199 7.18 -8.32 7.80
N VAL A 200 6.55 -8.70 6.69
CA VAL A 200 6.83 -9.92 5.93
C VAL A 200 7.47 -9.50 4.61
N CYS A 201 8.78 -9.71 4.50
CA CYS A 201 9.56 -9.33 3.34
C CYS A 201 9.70 -10.50 2.36
N PRO A 202 9.57 -10.25 1.03
CA PRO A 202 10.00 -11.20 0.03
C PRO A 202 11.54 -11.26 -0.07
N GLU A 203 12.05 -12.21 -0.84
CA GLU A 203 13.49 -12.33 -1.12
C GLU A 203 14.06 -11.03 -1.71
N GLY A 204 15.30 -10.70 -1.32
CA GLY A 204 15.97 -9.47 -1.75
C GLY A 204 15.44 -8.18 -1.11
N VAL A 205 14.49 -8.24 -0.17
CA VAL A 205 13.92 -7.05 0.48
C VAL A 205 14.10 -7.09 2.00
N THR A 206 14.48 -5.97 2.60
CA THR A 206 14.59 -5.79 4.05
C THR A 206 13.88 -4.52 4.52
N VAL A 207 13.58 -4.45 5.82
CA VAL A 207 12.98 -3.27 6.47
C VAL A 207 13.89 -2.78 7.60
N SER A 208 13.90 -1.47 7.84
CA SER A 208 14.71 -0.87 8.91
C SER A 208 14.33 -1.31 10.33
N ARG A 209 13.09 -1.77 10.55
CA ARG A 209 12.57 -2.20 11.85
C ARG A 209 11.46 -3.25 11.67
N ASN A 210 11.39 -4.20 12.59
CA ASN A 210 10.33 -5.20 12.71
C ASN A 210 10.26 -5.64 14.20
N PRO A 211 9.11 -5.65 14.88
CA PRO A 211 7.78 -5.21 14.45
C PRO A 211 7.61 -3.69 14.37
N VAL A 212 6.53 -3.27 13.71
CA VAL A 212 6.19 -1.88 13.39
C VAL A 212 4.75 -1.56 13.79
N GLU A 213 4.43 -0.30 14.02
CA GLU A 213 3.07 0.17 14.34
C GLU A 213 2.48 0.95 13.16
N SER A 214 1.15 1.08 13.10
CA SER A 214 0.47 1.76 11.99
C SER A 214 0.84 3.24 11.83
N THR A 215 1.43 3.87 12.85
CA THR A 215 1.92 5.25 12.85
C THR A 215 3.40 5.37 12.45
N ASP A 216 4.13 4.26 12.31
CA ASP A 216 5.54 4.28 11.96
C ASP A 216 5.78 4.65 10.49
N LYS A 217 6.94 5.28 10.26
CA LYS A 217 7.57 5.41 8.94
C LYS A 217 8.77 4.48 8.91
N ILE A 218 8.85 3.59 7.92
CA ILE A 218 9.94 2.62 7.78
C ILE A 218 10.66 2.76 6.45
N ALA A 219 11.96 2.47 6.43
CA ALA A 219 12.71 2.34 5.19
C ALA A 219 12.61 0.89 4.71
N VAL A 220 12.16 0.70 3.47
CA VAL A 220 12.15 -0.58 2.76
C VAL A 220 13.32 -0.57 1.78
N THR A 221 14.29 -1.45 2.01
CA THR A 221 15.49 -1.59 1.18
C THR A 221 15.31 -2.77 0.24
N TYR A 222 15.27 -2.49 -1.05
CA TYR A 222 15.28 -3.48 -2.11
C TYR A 222 16.73 -3.69 -2.57
N THR A 223 17.10 -4.96 -2.77
CA THR A 223 18.42 -5.38 -3.23
C THR A 223 18.29 -6.28 -4.46
N ARG A 224 19.23 -6.17 -5.40
CA ARG A 224 19.36 -7.05 -6.56
C ARG A 224 20.85 -7.28 -6.83
N PRO A 225 21.32 -8.53 -7.03
CA PRO A 225 22.71 -8.80 -7.37
C PRO A 225 23.17 -7.96 -8.56
N GLY A 226 24.36 -7.38 -8.47
CA GLY A 226 24.92 -6.51 -9.50
C GLY A 226 24.29 -5.11 -9.62
N PHE A 227 23.52 -4.64 -8.63
CA PHE A 227 22.97 -3.28 -8.63
C PHE A 227 23.08 -2.58 -7.27
N SER A 228 23.04 -1.25 -7.28
CA SER A 228 22.91 -0.47 -6.05
C SER A 228 21.53 -0.71 -5.41
N PRO A 229 21.44 -0.79 -4.07
CA PRO A 229 20.17 -0.96 -3.38
C PRO A 229 19.27 0.26 -3.56
N ALA A 230 17.98 0.03 -3.71
CA ALA A 230 16.97 1.09 -3.73
C ALA A 230 16.28 1.16 -2.37
N VAL A 231 16.18 2.36 -1.78
CA VAL A 231 15.58 2.58 -0.46
C VAL A 231 14.36 3.49 -0.61
N GLU A 232 13.20 3.00 -0.19
CA GLU A 232 11.93 3.73 -0.22
C GLU A 232 11.39 3.91 1.19
N THR A 233 10.79 5.08 1.47
CA THR A 233 10.15 5.34 2.76
C THR A 233 8.66 5.01 2.68
N VAL A 234 8.18 4.19 3.61
CA VAL A 234 6.80 3.70 3.65
C VAL A 234 6.13 4.08 4.96
N ASP A 235 5.01 4.79 4.86
CA ASP A 235 4.13 5.13 5.96
C ASP A 235 3.18 3.93 6.20
N VAL A 236 3.35 3.22 7.33
CA VAL A 236 2.74 1.89 7.52
C VAL A 236 1.20 1.92 7.47
N GLY A 237 0.58 2.96 8.05
CA GLY A 237 -0.87 3.14 8.09
C GLY A 237 -1.49 3.71 6.82
N MET A 238 -0.70 4.06 5.80
CA MET A 238 -1.16 4.60 4.52
C MET A 238 -1.17 3.50 3.45
N THR A 239 -2.16 3.54 2.56
CA THR A 239 -2.17 2.65 1.38
C THR A 239 -1.02 3.03 0.43
N SER A 240 -0.13 2.07 0.13
CA SER A 240 1.00 2.29 -0.79
C SER A 240 1.17 1.11 -1.75
N ARG A 241 1.94 1.32 -2.82
CA ARG A 241 2.40 0.23 -3.72
C ARG A 241 3.43 -0.70 -3.07
N PHE A 242 4.08 -0.22 -2.00
CA PHE A 242 5.22 -0.87 -1.36
C PHE A 242 4.81 -1.85 -0.26
N ALA A 243 3.66 -1.63 0.40
CA ALA A 243 3.19 -2.48 1.48
C ALA A 243 1.67 -2.53 1.60
N ARG A 244 1.15 -3.68 2.05
CA ARG A 244 -0.27 -3.92 2.33
C ARG A 244 -0.47 -4.57 3.70
N ILE A 245 -1.33 -4.00 4.52
CA ILE A 245 -1.75 -4.62 5.79
C ILE A 245 -2.70 -5.79 5.51
N SER A 246 -2.50 -6.92 6.18
CA SER A 246 -3.38 -8.08 6.18
C SER A 246 -3.35 -8.79 7.53
N GLY A 247 -4.38 -8.59 8.37
CA GLY A 247 -4.37 -9.08 9.74
C GLY A 247 -3.22 -8.46 10.55
N PRO A 248 -2.39 -9.25 11.24
CA PRO A 248 -1.21 -8.75 11.95
C PRO A 248 0.04 -8.67 11.06
N ALA A 249 -0.07 -8.91 9.75
CA ALA A 249 1.04 -8.83 8.80
C ALA A 249 1.05 -7.49 8.04
N LEU A 250 2.24 -6.89 7.90
CA LEU A 250 2.55 -5.90 6.89
C LEU A 250 3.27 -6.61 5.74
N LEU A 251 2.54 -6.91 4.66
CA LEU A 251 3.08 -7.60 3.49
C LEU A 251 3.83 -6.60 2.62
N ILE A 252 5.14 -6.75 2.50
CA ILE A 252 5.97 -5.91 1.63
C ILE A 252 5.89 -6.43 0.18
N SER A 253 5.75 -5.53 -0.78
CA SER A 253 5.75 -5.84 -2.21
C SER A 253 7.11 -6.31 -2.69
N THR A 254 7.14 -7.16 -3.72
CA THR A 254 8.36 -7.43 -4.50
C THR A 254 8.77 -6.17 -5.27
N ALA A 255 10.06 -6.04 -5.60
CA ALA A 255 10.60 -4.91 -6.37
C ALA A 255 9.80 -4.62 -7.65
N GLU A 256 9.42 -5.67 -8.39
CA GLU A 256 8.61 -5.58 -9.61
C GLU A 256 7.22 -4.96 -9.35
N LYS A 257 6.48 -5.48 -8.36
CA LYS A 257 5.14 -4.97 -7.99
C LYS A 257 5.19 -3.55 -7.43
N ALA A 258 6.29 -3.20 -6.78
CA ALA A 258 6.57 -1.85 -6.30
C ALA A 258 7.01 -0.89 -7.41
N GLY A 259 7.35 -1.38 -8.61
CA GLY A 259 7.88 -0.55 -9.70
C GLY A 259 9.27 0.02 -9.40
N ILE A 260 10.12 -0.76 -8.71
CA ILE A 260 11.50 -0.38 -8.37
C ILE A 260 12.41 -0.68 -9.57
N GLU A 261 13.04 0.36 -10.10
CA GLU A 261 14.11 0.25 -11.09
C GLU A 261 15.47 0.35 -10.38
N PHE A 262 16.23 -0.74 -10.38
CA PHE A 262 17.59 -0.72 -9.84
C PHE A 262 18.55 -0.10 -10.86
N LYS A 263 19.57 0.61 -10.37
CA LYS A 263 20.56 1.28 -11.23
C LYS A 263 21.97 0.95 -10.75
N ARG A 264 22.90 0.78 -11.68
CA ARG A 264 24.33 0.62 -11.40
C ARG A 264 25.13 1.60 -12.25
N LYS A 265 26.13 2.20 -11.62
CA LYS A 265 27.19 2.95 -12.28
C LYS A 265 28.30 1.96 -12.66
N VAL A 266 28.57 1.80 -13.94
CA VAL A 266 29.58 0.90 -14.49
C VAL A 266 30.78 1.74 -14.94
N SER A 267 31.94 1.52 -14.32
CA SER A 267 33.20 2.14 -14.74
C SER A 267 33.71 1.50 -16.02
N TYR A 268 34.29 2.28 -16.93
CA TYR A 268 34.80 1.78 -18.22
C TYR A 268 35.99 2.61 -18.71
N SER A 269 36.83 1.99 -19.54
CA SER A 269 37.94 2.65 -20.23
C SER A 269 37.86 2.34 -21.74
N VAL A 270 38.25 3.32 -22.56
CA VAL A 270 38.24 3.16 -24.03
C VAL A 270 39.61 3.51 -24.58
N THR A 271 40.31 2.52 -25.12
CA THR A 271 41.64 2.63 -25.72
C THR A 271 41.61 2.25 -27.20
N ASN A 272 42.64 2.63 -27.96
CA ASN A 272 42.91 2.04 -29.27
C ASN A 272 43.79 0.79 -29.13
N ASP A 273 44.03 0.11 -30.25
CA ASP A 273 44.96 -1.03 -30.38
C ASP A 273 46.41 -0.74 -29.92
N SER A 274 46.78 0.54 -29.78
CA SER A 274 48.08 1.01 -29.31
C SER A 274 48.09 1.44 -27.83
N GLY A 275 46.98 1.21 -27.09
CA GLY A 275 46.84 1.56 -25.67
C GLY A 275 46.57 3.03 -25.37
N VAL A 276 46.37 3.87 -26.40
CA VAL A 276 46.10 5.32 -26.25
C VAL A 276 44.60 5.54 -25.99
N PRO A 277 44.20 6.35 -25.00
CA PRO A 277 42.79 6.60 -24.70
C PRO A 277 42.07 7.37 -25.83
N VAL A 278 40.84 6.94 -26.14
CA VAL A 278 39.99 7.56 -27.17
C VAL A 278 39.02 8.54 -26.50
N ALA A 279 39.31 9.84 -26.59
CA ALA A 279 38.55 10.88 -25.87
C ALA A 279 37.16 11.21 -26.47
N SER A 280 36.87 10.80 -27.71
CA SER A 280 35.62 11.15 -28.41
C SER A 280 34.93 9.89 -28.94
N HIS A 281 34.10 9.31 -28.08
CA HIS A 281 33.28 8.13 -28.31
C HIS A 281 31.86 8.34 -27.80
N THR A 282 30.95 7.48 -28.26
CA THR A 282 29.57 7.33 -27.79
C THR A 282 29.37 5.93 -27.24
N VAL A 283 28.56 5.81 -26.17
CA VAL A 283 28.18 4.54 -25.54
C VAL A 283 26.67 4.36 -25.69
N LEU A 284 26.27 3.21 -26.25
CA LEU A 284 24.87 2.81 -26.43
C LEU A 284 24.60 1.57 -25.56
N VAL A 285 23.50 1.56 -24.81
CA VAL A 285 22.96 0.39 -24.09
C VAL A 285 21.68 -0.05 -24.80
N ASN A 286 21.65 -1.28 -25.32
CA ASN A 286 20.58 -1.82 -26.17
C ASN A 286 20.17 -0.83 -27.28
N GLY A 287 21.17 -0.24 -27.95
CA GLY A 287 20.99 0.75 -29.02
C GLY A 287 20.60 2.18 -28.57
N ARG A 288 20.28 2.42 -27.29
CA ARG A 288 19.93 3.74 -26.74
C ARG A 288 21.17 4.44 -26.18
N THR A 289 21.33 5.74 -26.40
CA THR A 289 22.45 6.51 -25.83
C THR A 289 22.44 6.46 -24.31
N ALA A 290 23.53 5.97 -23.71
CA ALA A 290 23.64 5.83 -22.26
C ALA A 290 23.83 7.19 -21.55
N VAL A 291 23.26 7.33 -20.35
CA VAL A 291 23.62 8.42 -19.44
C VAL A 291 25.02 8.13 -18.89
N ARG A 292 25.98 9.03 -19.14
CA ARG A 292 27.39 8.85 -18.80
C ARG A 292 27.99 10.04 -18.07
N ASP A 293 28.95 9.73 -17.21
CA ASP A 293 29.99 10.66 -16.75
C ASP A 293 31.26 10.44 -17.59
N ALA A 294 32.41 10.98 -17.17
CA ALA A 294 33.69 10.81 -17.86
C ALA A 294 34.09 9.32 -18.00
N ASP A 295 34.23 8.62 -16.87
CA ASP A 295 34.82 7.28 -16.79
C ASP A 295 33.80 6.18 -16.47
N SER A 296 32.51 6.50 -16.57
CA SER A 296 31.40 5.60 -16.18
C SER A 296 30.09 5.89 -16.90
N PHE A 297 29.23 4.88 -16.99
CA PHE A 297 27.87 5.00 -17.52
C PHE A 297 26.86 4.29 -16.62
N MET A 298 25.59 4.67 -16.72
CA MET A 298 24.50 4.08 -15.95
C MET A 298 23.81 2.96 -16.75
N ILE A 299 23.59 1.82 -16.09
CA ILE A 299 22.69 0.75 -16.53
C ILE A 299 21.52 0.65 -15.55
N ALA A 300 20.31 0.49 -16.08
CA ALA A 300 19.13 0.15 -15.31
C ALA A 300 18.84 -1.36 -15.38
N SER A 301 18.17 -1.91 -14.37
CA SER A 301 17.79 -3.33 -14.36
C SER A 301 16.76 -3.71 -15.42
N THR A 302 16.11 -2.71 -16.01
CA THR A 302 15.21 -2.78 -17.17
C THR A 302 15.97 -3.01 -18.50
N ASP A 303 17.27 -2.71 -18.56
CA ASP A 303 18.11 -2.93 -19.75
C ASP A 303 18.61 -4.39 -19.86
N LEU A 304 18.40 -5.23 -18.83
CA LEU A 304 18.81 -6.65 -18.81
C LEU A 304 17.81 -7.58 -19.53
N GLU A 305 17.66 -7.39 -20.83
CA GLU A 305 16.86 -8.24 -21.70
C GLU A 305 17.44 -9.67 -21.77
N GLY A 306 16.65 -10.69 -21.46
CA GLY A 306 17.15 -12.07 -21.40
C GLY A 306 18.30 -12.28 -20.40
N ASN A 307 18.36 -11.45 -19.35
CA ASN A 307 19.43 -11.41 -18.35
C ASN A 307 20.79 -10.92 -18.90
N LYS A 308 20.78 -10.12 -19.98
CA LYS A 308 21.97 -9.48 -20.59
C LYS A 308 21.66 -8.04 -21.03
N ALA A 309 22.67 -7.18 -21.05
CA ALA A 309 22.60 -5.87 -21.70
C ALA A 309 23.70 -5.75 -22.76
N GLU A 310 23.38 -5.19 -23.93
CA GLU A 310 24.35 -4.98 -25.01
C GLU A 310 24.90 -3.56 -24.98
N VAL A 311 26.17 -3.43 -24.63
CA VAL A 311 26.89 -2.14 -24.60
C VAL A 311 27.70 -2.00 -25.86
N THR A 312 27.31 -1.09 -26.75
CA THR A 312 28.04 -0.77 -27.97
C THR A 312 28.77 0.55 -27.83
N VAL A 313 30.08 0.55 -28.00
CA VAL A 313 30.93 1.75 -28.02
C VAL A 313 31.39 2.03 -29.44
N SER A 314 31.21 3.26 -29.90
CA SER A 314 31.63 3.70 -31.23
C SER A 314 32.34 5.05 -31.17
N ALA A 315 33.30 5.26 -32.07
CA ALA A 315 34.10 6.48 -32.17
C ALA A 315 34.45 6.77 -33.63
N THR A 316 34.69 8.03 -33.96
CA THR A 316 34.99 8.47 -35.32
C THR A 316 36.27 7.82 -35.84
N ASN A 317 36.20 7.15 -36.99
CA ASN A 317 37.28 6.38 -37.63
C ASN A 317 37.60 5.00 -37.00
N PHE A 318 36.82 4.53 -36.03
CA PHE A 318 36.97 3.21 -35.41
C PHE A 318 35.78 2.31 -35.73
N ARG A 319 36.00 0.99 -35.71
CA ARG A 319 34.91 0.01 -35.74
C ARG A 319 34.19 0.02 -34.39
N PRO A 320 32.85 -0.03 -34.36
CA PRO A 320 32.12 -0.17 -33.11
C PRO A 320 32.42 -1.54 -32.47
N VAL A 321 32.48 -1.57 -31.14
CA VAL A 321 32.66 -2.79 -30.35
C VAL A 321 31.44 -2.96 -29.46
N THR A 322 30.82 -4.14 -29.50
CA THR A 322 29.67 -4.51 -28.67
C THR A 322 30.09 -5.55 -27.64
N VAL A 323 29.80 -5.30 -26.37
CA VAL A 323 30.04 -6.20 -25.24
C VAL A 323 28.71 -6.56 -24.59
N GLN A 324 28.50 -7.84 -24.29
CA GLN A 324 27.35 -8.30 -23.51
C GLN A 324 27.70 -8.29 -22.02
N LEU A 325 26.99 -7.49 -21.22
CA LEU A 325 27.10 -7.48 -19.77
C LEU A 325 26.08 -8.43 -19.15
N THR A 326 26.53 -9.25 -18.19
CA THR A 326 25.69 -10.14 -17.37
C THR A 326 25.58 -9.61 -15.93
N PRO A 327 24.61 -10.09 -15.12
CA PRO A 327 24.55 -9.79 -13.69
C PRO A 327 25.83 -10.11 -12.91
N ASP A 328 26.59 -11.13 -13.33
CA ASP A 328 27.85 -11.51 -12.69
C ASP A 328 28.96 -10.48 -13.01
N MET A 329 29.06 -10.04 -14.26
CA MET A 329 29.96 -8.94 -14.65
C MET A 329 29.56 -7.62 -13.97
N LEU A 330 28.25 -7.37 -13.82
CA LEU A 330 27.72 -6.25 -13.04
C LEU A 330 27.87 -6.44 -11.52
N SER A 331 28.20 -7.63 -11.03
CA SER A 331 28.54 -7.87 -9.62
C SER A 331 30.03 -7.70 -9.35
N SER A 332 30.87 -7.73 -10.39
CA SER A 332 32.27 -7.35 -10.34
C SER A 332 32.40 -5.83 -10.32
N ASP A 333 33.28 -5.31 -9.45
CA ASP A 333 33.69 -3.90 -9.44
C ASP A 333 34.87 -3.62 -10.41
N GLN A 334 35.22 -4.60 -11.26
CA GLN A 334 36.23 -4.40 -12.31
C GLN A 334 35.71 -3.43 -13.39
N PRO A 335 36.53 -2.48 -13.86
CA PRO A 335 36.17 -1.59 -14.95
C PRO A 335 36.05 -2.37 -16.27
N LEU A 336 35.10 -1.96 -17.11
CA LEU A 336 34.93 -2.51 -18.45
C LEU A 336 35.99 -1.93 -19.40
N GLU A 337 37.02 -2.70 -19.73
CA GLU A 337 38.05 -2.30 -20.68
C GLU A 337 37.60 -2.56 -22.13
N ILE A 338 37.68 -1.54 -22.98
CA ILE A 338 37.20 -1.58 -24.37
C ILE A 338 38.27 -1.07 -25.33
N THR A 339 38.77 -1.97 -26.20
CA THR A 339 39.76 -1.64 -27.22
C THR A 339 39.09 -1.44 -28.58
N LEU A 340 39.11 -0.21 -29.10
CA LEU A 340 38.57 0.13 -30.41
C LEU A 340 39.61 -0.07 -31.51
N MET A 341 39.27 -0.88 -32.51
CA MET A 341 40.12 -1.09 -33.69
C MET A 341 39.86 -0.03 -34.77
N PRO A 342 40.90 0.58 -35.37
CA PRO A 342 40.73 1.50 -36.49
C PRO A 342 39.97 0.89 -37.68
N GLU A 343 39.07 1.67 -38.28
CA GLU A 343 38.30 1.22 -39.44
C GLU A 343 39.18 1.23 -40.69
N ARG A 344 39.53 0.02 -41.16
CA ARG A 344 40.24 -0.21 -42.42
C ARG A 344 39.29 -0.10 -43.63
N ARG A 345 39.70 0.64 -44.66
CA ARG A 345 39.06 0.75 -45.98
C ARG A 345 40.03 0.40 -47.10
N GLY A 346 39.63 -0.54 -47.96
CA GLY A 346 40.27 -0.74 -49.26
C GLY A 346 40.00 0.46 -50.17
N THR A 347 41.06 0.98 -50.78
CA THR A 347 41.05 2.16 -51.64
C THR A 347 41.86 1.84 -52.88
N LEU A 348 41.28 2.01 -54.07
CA LEU A 348 41.99 1.79 -55.32
C LEU A 348 42.75 3.07 -55.70
N LEU A 349 44.07 2.99 -55.73
CA LEU A 349 44.93 4.06 -56.19
C LEU A 349 45.28 3.82 -57.66
N ARG A 350 44.81 4.71 -58.52
CA ARG A 350 45.20 4.78 -59.93
C ARG A 350 46.32 5.82 -60.04
N LEU A 351 47.56 5.36 -60.25
CA LEU A 351 48.72 6.21 -60.48
C LEU A 351 48.81 6.51 -61.98
N ASP A 352 48.61 7.77 -62.36
CA ASP A 352 48.67 8.24 -63.74
C ASP A 352 50.01 8.95 -63.96
N PHE A 353 50.89 8.34 -64.75
CA PHE A 353 52.24 8.85 -65.02
C PHE A 353 52.32 9.78 -66.24
N GLY A 354 51.19 10.08 -66.88
CA GLY A 354 51.15 10.68 -68.20
C GLY A 354 51.37 9.67 -69.33
N ASP A 355 51.27 10.14 -70.57
CA ASP A 355 51.45 9.35 -71.81
C ASP A 355 50.62 8.03 -71.87
N GLY A 356 49.47 8.00 -71.19
CA GLY A 356 48.58 6.84 -71.13
C GLY A 356 49.05 5.71 -70.21
N ARG A 357 50.11 5.91 -69.42
CA ARG A 357 50.64 4.91 -68.48
C ARG A 357 49.95 5.01 -67.14
N ILE A 358 49.05 4.06 -66.90
CA ILE A 358 48.25 3.96 -65.68
C ILE A 358 48.64 2.69 -64.93
N PHE A 359 48.89 2.82 -63.63
CA PHE A 359 49.11 1.69 -62.72
C PHE A 359 48.06 1.70 -61.62
N GLU A 360 47.37 0.57 -61.41
CA GLU A 360 46.34 0.45 -60.38
C GLU A 360 46.82 -0.42 -59.23
N ASN A 361 46.69 0.07 -58.00
CA ASN A 361 47.05 -0.65 -56.78
C ASN A 361 45.96 -0.52 -55.72
N ASN A 362 45.58 -1.64 -55.11
CA ASN A 362 44.57 -1.65 -54.05
C ASN A 362 45.27 -1.55 -52.69
N VAL A 363 45.12 -0.41 -52.01
CA VAL A 363 45.76 -0.12 -50.72
C VAL A 363 44.70 -0.06 -49.63
N VAL A 364 44.94 -0.78 -48.54
CA VAL A 364 44.07 -0.77 -47.36
C VAL A 364 44.59 0.27 -46.38
N PHE A 365 43.91 1.41 -46.31
CA PHE A 365 44.19 2.45 -45.33
C PHE A 365 43.32 2.30 -44.09
N GLN A 366 43.81 2.73 -42.94
CA GLN A 366 42.99 3.03 -41.77
C GLN A 366 42.41 4.44 -41.90
N LYS A 367 41.15 4.68 -41.50
CA LYS A 367 40.52 6.02 -41.61
C LYS A 367 41.24 7.12 -40.82
N ASN A 368 42.01 6.75 -39.79
CA ASN A 368 42.85 7.63 -38.99
C ASN A 368 44.23 7.90 -39.60
N ASP A 369 44.67 7.16 -40.64
CA ASP A 369 46.00 7.33 -41.24
C ASP A 369 46.19 8.74 -41.81
N PRO A 370 47.36 9.39 -41.57
CA PRO A 370 47.64 10.71 -42.12
C PRO A 370 47.66 10.70 -43.65
N GLU A 371 48.14 9.63 -44.27
CA GLU A 371 48.16 9.45 -45.73
C GLU A 371 46.75 9.41 -46.33
N TYR A 372 45.81 8.72 -45.69
CA TYR A 372 44.41 8.66 -46.14
C TYR A 372 43.67 9.99 -45.92
N ARG A 373 44.02 10.74 -44.87
CA ARG A 373 43.53 12.11 -44.67
C ARG A 373 44.04 13.06 -45.75
N LEU A 374 45.32 12.98 -46.11
CA LEU A 374 45.90 13.74 -47.21
C LEU A 374 45.24 13.36 -48.55
N LEU A 375 45.05 12.06 -48.81
CA LEU A 375 44.38 11.55 -50.01
C LEU A 375 42.96 12.12 -50.14
N ARG A 376 42.21 12.15 -49.03
CA ARG A 376 40.89 12.80 -48.95
C ARG A 376 40.93 14.32 -49.11
N ALA A 377 42.02 14.97 -48.73
CA ALA A 377 42.27 16.40 -48.97
C ALA A 377 42.82 16.69 -50.40
N GLY A 378 42.89 15.68 -51.27
CA GLY A 378 43.29 15.83 -52.68
C GLY A 378 44.81 15.82 -52.92
N ARG A 379 45.60 15.28 -51.99
CA ARG A 379 47.06 15.16 -52.13
C ARG A 379 47.56 13.80 -51.67
N PHE A 380 48.45 13.16 -52.41
CA PHE A 380 49.04 11.88 -52.01
C PHE A 380 50.55 11.89 -52.27
N HIS A 381 51.36 11.80 -51.21
CA HIS A 381 52.83 11.95 -51.24
C HIS A 381 53.36 13.12 -52.10
N GLY A 382 52.69 14.27 -52.05
CA GLY A 382 53.05 15.48 -52.81
C GLY A 382 52.41 15.61 -54.18
N PHE A 383 51.87 14.52 -54.74
CA PHE A 383 51.13 14.52 -56.00
C PHE A 383 49.67 14.97 -55.79
N ARG A 384 49.03 15.50 -56.85
CA ARG A 384 47.60 15.81 -56.83
C ARG A 384 46.80 14.52 -56.91
N ALA A 385 45.78 14.40 -56.08
CA ALA A 385 44.87 13.25 -56.08
C ALA A 385 43.43 13.73 -56.27
N HIS A 386 42.68 13.10 -57.18
CA HIS A 386 41.27 13.36 -57.38
C HIS A 386 40.43 12.09 -57.20
N ARG A 387 39.38 12.17 -56.40
CA ARG A 387 38.47 11.06 -56.14
C ARG A 387 37.55 10.83 -57.34
N ILE A 388 37.50 9.61 -57.84
CA ILE A 388 36.53 9.19 -58.86
C ILE A 388 35.20 8.87 -58.14
N MET A 389 34.22 9.77 -58.27
CA MET A 389 32.89 9.60 -57.68
C MET A 389 32.15 8.41 -58.31
N GLY A 390 31.37 7.68 -57.50
CA GLY A 390 30.60 6.51 -57.96
C GLY A 390 31.38 5.20 -58.06
N SER A 391 32.64 5.15 -57.61
CA SER A 391 33.43 3.92 -57.53
C SER A 391 33.32 3.23 -56.16
N GLU A 392 33.08 1.92 -56.18
CA GLU A 392 33.27 1.03 -55.03
C GLU A 392 34.24 -0.11 -55.42
N PRO A 393 35.38 -0.32 -54.73
CA PRO A 393 35.91 0.49 -53.63
C PRO A 393 36.25 1.94 -54.03
N GLU A 394 36.42 2.82 -53.04
CA GLU A 394 36.74 4.24 -53.28
C GLU A 394 38.01 4.34 -54.15
N THR A 395 37.87 4.88 -55.37
CA THR A 395 38.99 5.02 -56.31
C THR A 395 39.50 6.47 -56.35
N TYR A 396 40.81 6.63 -56.29
CA TYR A 396 41.51 7.91 -56.42
C TYR A 396 42.51 7.84 -57.56
N ASN A 397 42.46 8.82 -58.46
CA ASN A 397 43.48 9.01 -59.48
C ASN A 397 44.52 9.99 -58.96
N VAL A 398 45.80 9.63 -59.04
CA VAL A 398 46.94 10.38 -58.51
C VAL A 398 47.85 10.73 -59.67
N GLU A 399 48.07 12.02 -59.90
CA GLU A 399 48.83 12.56 -61.04
C GLU A 399 50.34 12.54 -60.74
N VAL A 400 51.04 11.50 -61.20
CA VAL A 400 52.48 11.25 -61.01
C VAL A 400 53.30 11.80 -62.20
N ASN A 401 52.92 12.97 -62.72
CA ASN A 401 53.61 13.61 -63.84
C ASN A 401 55.00 14.13 -63.39
N THR A 402 56.06 13.58 -63.99
CA THR A 402 57.47 13.87 -63.64
C THR A 402 58.00 15.23 -64.10
N THR A 403 57.16 16.07 -64.72
CA THR A 403 57.52 17.40 -65.27
C THR A 403 57.09 18.60 -64.42
N ALA A 404 56.66 18.37 -63.17
CA ALA A 404 56.51 19.44 -62.18
C ALA A 404 57.50 19.24 -61.02
N ALA A 405 58.58 20.02 -61.00
CA ALA A 405 59.43 20.11 -59.81
C ALA A 405 58.57 20.61 -58.64
N PRO A 406 58.57 19.92 -57.49
CA PRO A 406 57.84 20.42 -56.33
C PRO A 406 58.54 21.69 -55.84
N VAL A 407 57.84 22.82 -55.91
CA VAL A 407 58.25 24.01 -55.17
C VAL A 407 58.14 23.67 -53.69
N MET A 408 59.28 23.47 -53.04
CA MET A 408 59.38 23.47 -51.58
C MET A 408 59.07 24.88 -51.07
N ASP A 409 57.80 25.17 -50.84
CA ASP A 409 57.42 26.28 -49.98
C ASP A 409 57.40 25.79 -48.52
N MET A 410 58.59 25.73 -47.92
CA MET A 410 58.77 25.54 -46.47
C MET A 410 58.42 26.83 -45.68
N THR A 411 57.35 27.53 -46.06
CA THR A 411 57.00 28.83 -45.48
C THR A 411 55.50 29.11 -45.36
N GLN A 412 54.65 28.09 -45.18
CA GLN A 412 53.37 28.30 -44.46
C GLN A 412 53.57 28.25 -42.94
N ARG A 413 54.27 29.29 -42.46
CA ARG A 413 54.22 29.77 -41.08
C ARG A 413 52.78 30.20 -40.81
N SER A 414 52.05 29.39 -40.04
CA SER A 414 50.74 29.77 -39.53
C SER A 414 50.90 30.85 -38.45
N GLU A 415 50.99 32.12 -38.87
CA GLU A 415 50.90 33.28 -37.98
C GLU A 415 49.58 34.05 -38.20
N PRO A 416 49.03 34.64 -37.13
CA PRO A 416 47.62 35.01 -37.08
C PRO A 416 47.35 36.39 -37.71
N VAL A 417 46.25 36.50 -38.44
CA VAL A 417 45.71 37.80 -38.87
C VAL A 417 44.46 38.10 -38.04
N ALA A 418 44.63 38.89 -36.99
CA ALA A 418 43.57 39.68 -36.39
C ALA A 418 43.47 41.03 -37.13
N PRO A 419 42.27 41.51 -37.49
CA PRO A 419 42.09 42.89 -37.91
C PRO A 419 41.96 43.81 -36.68
N ALA A 420 42.89 44.74 -36.49
CA ALA A 420 42.76 45.80 -35.50
C ALA A 420 42.03 47.02 -36.08
N ILE A 421 40.92 47.42 -35.46
CA ILE A 421 40.26 48.73 -35.66
C ILE A 421 40.30 49.50 -34.33
N THR A 422 40.37 50.83 -34.39
CA THR A 422 40.67 51.73 -33.25
C THR A 422 40.12 53.13 -33.61
N LYS A 423 39.56 53.97 -32.73
CA LYS A 423 39.39 53.95 -31.24
C LYS A 423 37.89 53.67 -30.90
N GLU A 424 37.21 54.06 -29.80
CA GLU A 424 37.38 54.98 -28.65
C GLU A 424 36.83 54.33 -27.34
N PRO A 425 37.16 54.86 -26.14
CA PRO A 425 36.92 54.16 -24.87
C PRO A 425 35.52 54.41 -24.28
N ALA A 426 34.83 53.33 -23.90
CA ALA A 426 33.61 53.38 -23.09
C ALA A 426 33.67 52.35 -21.94
N GLU A 427 33.60 52.91 -20.73
CA GLU A 427 33.08 52.40 -19.44
C GLU A 427 33.02 50.87 -19.15
N ALA A 428 33.58 50.48 -18.00
CA ALA A 428 33.66 49.08 -17.56
C ALA A 428 32.30 48.45 -17.22
N PRO A 429 31.95 47.27 -17.80
CA PRO A 429 30.77 46.52 -17.39
C PRO A 429 30.91 46.00 -15.96
N ARG A 430 29.92 46.31 -15.11
CA ARG A 430 29.85 45.83 -13.73
C ARG A 430 29.62 44.32 -13.66
N GLU A 431 30.20 43.71 -12.65
CA GLU A 431 29.94 42.34 -12.20
C GLU A 431 28.43 42.11 -11.99
N PRO A 432 27.84 40.98 -12.44
CA PRO A 432 26.44 40.70 -12.22
C PRO A 432 26.17 40.43 -10.73
N GLU A 433 25.40 41.31 -10.10
CA GLU A 433 24.98 41.16 -8.71
C GLU A 433 24.38 39.78 -8.44
N ARG A 434 25.08 39.00 -7.61
CA ARG A 434 24.47 37.88 -6.91
C ARG A 434 23.35 38.45 -6.04
N ARG A 435 22.09 38.17 -6.36
CA ARG A 435 20.99 38.34 -5.39
C ARG A 435 21.20 37.36 -4.24
N PRO A 436 21.49 37.80 -3.00
CA PRO A 436 21.43 36.89 -1.87
C PRO A 436 19.97 36.49 -1.64
N LEU A 437 19.68 35.18 -1.62
CA LEU A 437 18.44 34.73 -1.00
C LEU A 437 18.50 35.08 0.49
N LYS A 438 17.43 35.69 0.98
CA LYS A 438 17.28 36.14 2.35
C LYS A 438 17.14 34.92 3.27
N SER A 439 18.23 34.51 3.91
CA SER A 439 18.18 33.59 5.04
C SER A 439 17.47 34.25 6.23
N PRO A 440 16.52 33.58 6.91
CA PRO A 440 15.97 34.08 8.17
C PRO A 440 17.05 33.97 9.25
N ASP A 441 17.49 35.13 9.74
CA ASP A 441 18.52 35.25 10.77
C ASP A 441 17.90 34.91 12.14
N ILE A 442 18.17 33.71 12.64
CA ILE A 442 17.76 33.29 14.00
C ILE A 442 18.73 33.96 14.98
N ARG A 443 18.30 35.07 15.57
CA ARG A 443 19.03 35.67 16.69
C ARG A 443 18.85 34.81 17.94
N VAL A 444 19.85 33.98 18.21
CA VAL A 444 20.15 33.52 19.56
C VAL A 444 20.62 34.74 20.35
N ALA A 445 19.87 35.07 21.40
CA ALA A 445 20.35 35.93 22.49
C ALA A 445 20.36 35.07 23.74
N GLU A 446 21.56 34.73 24.19
CA GLU A 446 21.81 33.98 25.41
C GLU A 446 21.91 34.98 26.58
N GLU A 447 20.93 34.98 27.48
CA GLU A 447 21.05 35.64 28.79
C GLU A 447 20.12 34.96 29.80
N CYS A 448 20.70 34.11 30.65
CA CYS A 448 20.13 33.76 31.96
C CYS A 448 20.71 34.74 32.99
N PRO A 449 19.95 35.14 34.03
CA PRO A 449 19.99 34.32 35.25
C PRO A 449 18.74 34.29 36.16
N ALA A 450 18.65 33.18 36.92
CA ALA A 450 18.28 33.08 38.35
C ALA A 450 16.82 33.26 38.86
N THR A 451 16.28 32.11 39.32
CA THR A 451 15.63 31.82 40.64
C THR A 451 14.38 32.56 41.15
N ALA A 452 13.36 31.73 41.50
CA ALA A 452 12.49 31.77 42.70
C ALA A 452 11.59 33.02 42.94
N ASP A 453 10.31 32.94 43.31
CA ASP A 453 9.64 32.10 44.31
C ASP A 453 8.14 31.85 43.98
N ASP A 454 7.53 30.86 44.64
CA ASP A 454 6.07 30.63 44.71
C ASP A 454 5.38 31.55 45.75
N GLU A 455 4.11 31.90 45.53
CA GLU A 455 3.02 31.95 46.54
C GLU A 455 1.66 32.20 45.81
N PRO A 456 0.49 31.80 46.35
CA PRO A 456 -0.76 31.69 45.59
C PRO A 456 -1.80 32.80 45.83
N GLU A 457 -2.57 33.18 44.80
CA GLU A 457 -3.77 34.02 44.97
C GLU A 457 -5.07 33.19 45.11
N GLU A 458 -5.67 33.29 46.29
CA GLU A 458 -6.99 32.79 46.65
C GLU A 458 -8.11 33.59 45.93
N ASN A 459 -9.07 32.91 45.28
CA ASN A 459 -10.22 33.56 44.65
C ASN A 459 -11.56 32.92 45.04
N THR A 460 -12.22 33.52 46.03
CA THR A 460 -13.58 33.13 46.47
C THR A 460 -14.66 33.68 45.51
N PRO A 461 -15.62 32.85 45.04
CA PRO A 461 -16.67 33.32 44.13
C PRO A 461 -17.80 34.05 44.87
N SER A 462 -18.26 35.17 44.31
CA SER A 462 -19.21 36.08 44.95
C SER A 462 -20.69 35.64 44.86
N ARG A 463 -21.51 36.16 45.79
CA ARG A 463 -22.88 35.72 46.17
C ARG A 463 -24.01 35.78 45.11
N ARG A 464 -23.75 35.85 43.80
CA ARG A 464 -24.81 35.95 42.75
C ARG A 464 -25.26 34.61 42.12
N THR A 465 -24.55 33.51 42.31
CA THR A 465 -24.82 32.21 41.62
C THR A 465 -25.85 31.30 42.33
N ALA A 466 -26.14 31.51 43.61
CA ALA A 466 -26.90 30.57 44.45
C ALA A 466 -28.39 30.35 44.07
N ARG A 467 -29.03 31.30 43.38
CA ARG A 467 -30.47 31.21 43.02
C ARG A 467 -30.77 30.43 41.72
N ILE A 468 -29.77 30.17 40.88
CA ILE A 468 -29.96 29.44 39.62
C ILE A 468 -29.71 27.94 39.83
N TRP A 469 -28.74 27.58 40.66
CA TRP A 469 -28.43 26.19 41.01
C TRP A 469 -29.56 25.49 41.77
N THR A 470 -30.17 26.17 42.74
CA THR A 470 -31.29 25.62 43.54
C THR A 470 -32.49 25.23 42.68
N ARG A 471 -32.85 26.01 41.64
CA ARG A 471 -33.92 25.64 40.70
C ARG A 471 -33.59 24.42 39.84
N ARG A 472 -32.32 24.25 39.44
CA ARG A 472 -31.89 23.07 38.63
C ARG A 472 -31.87 21.78 39.45
N ILE A 473 -31.46 21.84 40.71
CA ILE A 473 -31.46 20.68 41.62
C ILE A 473 -32.89 20.18 41.89
N VAL A 474 -33.86 21.08 42.12
CA VAL A 474 -35.26 20.68 42.36
C VAL A 474 -35.89 20.01 41.14
N VAL A 475 -35.61 20.49 39.92
CA VAL A 475 -36.08 19.84 38.69
C VAL A 475 -35.44 18.47 38.49
N LEU A 476 -34.14 18.33 38.77
CA LEU A 476 -33.44 17.04 38.69
C LEU A 476 -33.99 16.03 39.72
N ALA A 477 -34.28 16.47 40.95
CA ALA A 477 -34.88 15.64 41.98
C ALA A 477 -36.30 15.16 41.59
N LEU A 478 -37.15 16.05 41.05
CA LEU A 478 -38.48 15.66 40.53
C LEU A 478 -38.37 14.67 39.37
N PHE A 479 -37.38 14.84 38.48
CA PHE A 479 -37.15 13.90 37.37
C PHE A 479 -36.71 12.51 37.85
N LEU A 480 -35.83 12.45 38.88
CA LEU A 480 -35.42 11.19 39.49
C LEU A 480 -36.57 10.49 40.24
N VAL A 481 -37.44 11.24 40.92
CA VAL A 481 -38.65 10.69 41.56
C VAL A 481 -39.62 10.14 40.51
N ALA A 482 -39.79 10.83 39.38
CA ALA A 482 -40.61 10.34 38.27
C ALA A 482 -40.06 9.04 37.64
N ILE A 483 -38.74 8.94 37.46
CA ILE A 483 -38.08 7.71 36.98
C ILE A 483 -38.23 6.57 38.00
N GLY A 484 -38.07 6.85 39.30
CA GLY A 484 -38.29 5.86 40.37
C GLY A 484 -39.72 5.33 40.41
N GLY A 485 -40.71 6.21 40.25
CA GLY A 485 -42.12 5.84 40.15
C GLY A 485 -42.44 5.00 38.91
N LEU A 486 -41.84 5.33 37.76
CA LEU A 486 -41.99 4.57 36.52
C LEU A 486 -41.35 3.17 36.63
N ALA A 487 -40.15 3.06 37.20
CA ALA A 487 -39.48 1.79 37.44
C ALA A 487 -40.31 0.89 38.38
N TRP A 488 -40.86 1.44 39.46
CA TRP A 488 -41.73 0.70 40.38
C TRP A 488 -43.04 0.25 39.74
N TYR A 489 -43.64 1.06 38.86
CA TYR A 489 -44.84 0.70 38.10
C TYR A 489 -44.59 -0.44 37.10
N ILE A 490 -43.44 -0.43 36.42
CA ILE A 490 -43.02 -1.50 35.50
C ILE A 490 -42.78 -2.81 36.25
N THR A 491 -42.11 -2.78 37.41
CA THR A 491 -41.88 -4.00 38.20
C THR A 491 -43.15 -4.58 38.83
N ARG A 492 -44.21 -3.77 39.03
CA ARG A 492 -45.47 -4.23 39.64
C ARG A 492 -46.47 -4.80 38.62
N THR A 493 -46.23 -4.66 37.32
CA THR A 493 -47.15 -5.09 36.26
C THR A 493 -46.75 -6.39 35.56
N GLN A 494 -45.58 -6.97 35.87
CA GLN A 494 -45.18 -8.30 35.36
C GLN A 494 -45.21 -9.38 36.44
N GLN A 495 -46.42 -9.87 36.74
CA GLN A 495 -46.63 -11.16 37.41
C GLN A 495 -47.41 -12.11 36.49
N ASN A 496 -46.69 -12.68 35.50
CA ASN A 496 -47.07 -13.91 34.80
C ASN A 496 -45.78 -14.50 34.17
N PRO A 497 -45.43 -15.78 34.42
CA PRO A 497 -44.18 -16.34 33.95
C PRO A 497 -44.29 -16.80 32.50
N VAL A 498 -43.55 -16.15 31.59
CA VAL A 498 -43.24 -16.68 30.26
C VAL A 498 -41.74 -16.89 30.19
N ALA A 499 -41.30 -18.05 29.68
CA ALA A 499 -39.90 -18.41 29.64
C ALA A 499 -39.07 -17.40 28.82
N VAL A 500 -38.08 -16.78 29.46
CA VAL A 500 -37.16 -15.87 28.78
C VAL A 500 -36.18 -16.69 27.96
N SER A 501 -36.34 -16.63 26.64
CA SER A 501 -35.42 -17.26 25.69
C SER A 501 -34.02 -16.65 25.80
N GLN A 502 -33.00 -17.52 25.69
CA GLN A 502 -31.59 -17.15 25.80
C GLN A 502 -31.16 -16.18 24.68
N SER A 503 -30.24 -15.28 25.02
CA SER A 503 -29.69 -14.26 24.10
C SER A 503 -28.99 -14.90 22.90
N SER A 504 -29.59 -14.79 21.71
CA SER A 504 -29.05 -15.32 20.47
C SER A 504 -27.89 -14.47 19.92
N PHE A 505 -26.69 -15.04 19.85
CA PHE A 505 -25.65 -14.55 18.93
C PHE A 505 -25.98 -15.04 17.52
N THR A 506 -26.58 -14.19 16.69
CA THR A 506 -26.75 -14.45 15.26
C THR A 506 -25.52 -13.96 14.51
N ALA A 507 -24.68 -14.90 14.07
CA ALA A 507 -23.92 -14.67 12.84
C ALA A 507 -24.93 -14.69 11.68
N ASP A 508 -24.93 -13.65 10.83
CA ASP A 508 -25.85 -13.60 9.69
C ASP A 508 -25.66 -14.81 8.77
N SER A 509 -26.78 -15.36 8.32
CA SER A 509 -26.87 -16.72 7.82
C SER A 509 -26.20 -16.94 6.46
N ALA A 510 -25.61 -18.12 6.30
CA ALA A 510 -25.31 -18.66 4.98
C ALA A 510 -26.62 -19.07 4.27
N ALA A 511 -26.82 -18.60 3.04
CA ALA A 511 -27.77 -19.20 2.10
C ALA A 511 -26.99 -20.09 1.12
N ALA A 512 -27.54 -21.27 0.80
CA ALA A 512 -26.89 -22.26 -0.05
C ALA A 512 -27.08 -21.97 -1.54
N PHE A 513 -26.11 -22.40 -2.35
CA PHE A 513 -26.25 -22.54 -3.80
C PHE A 513 -26.97 -23.85 -4.15
N PRO A 514 -27.77 -23.88 -5.22
CA PRO A 514 -27.96 -25.06 -6.05
C PRO A 514 -27.18 -24.95 -7.38
N ASP A 515 -26.68 -26.07 -7.89
CA ASP A 515 -25.95 -26.16 -9.17
C ASP A 515 -26.84 -25.94 -10.40
N ALA A 516 -26.29 -25.33 -11.46
CA ALA A 516 -26.33 -25.79 -12.86
C ALA A 516 -25.78 -24.73 -13.85
N GLU A 517 -24.81 -25.11 -14.67
CA GLU A 517 -24.48 -24.45 -15.95
C GLU A 517 -25.55 -24.82 -17.02
N PRO A 518 -25.79 -24.00 -18.07
CA PRO A 518 -24.80 -23.90 -19.16
C PRO A 518 -24.67 -22.53 -19.88
N ALA A 519 -23.64 -22.49 -20.74
CA ALA A 519 -23.15 -21.39 -21.57
C ALA A 519 -24.14 -20.60 -22.44
N LEU A 520 -23.76 -19.35 -22.75
CA LEU A 520 -24.03 -18.66 -24.03
C LEU A 520 -22.96 -17.56 -24.30
N GLU A 521 -22.88 -17.14 -25.56
CA GLU A 521 -21.69 -16.54 -26.22
C GLU A 521 -21.50 -15.01 -26.03
N PRO A 522 -20.30 -14.45 -26.35
CA PRO A 522 -19.97 -13.04 -26.10
C PRO A 522 -20.16 -12.10 -27.31
N GLN A 523 -20.57 -10.84 -27.08
CA GLN A 523 -20.31 -9.61 -27.89
C GLN A 523 -21.24 -8.45 -27.45
N PRO A 524 -21.00 -7.18 -27.86
CA PRO A 524 -19.74 -6.42 -27.95
C PRO A 524 -19.82 -5.03 -27.27
N ASP A 525 -18.69 -4.31 -27.17
CA ASP A 525 -18.68 -2.86 -26.92
C ASP A 525 -19.35 -2.07 -28.07
N PRO A 526 -19.84 -0.86 -27.78
CA PRO A 526 -19.62 0.23 -28.72
C PRO A 526 -19.13 1.54 -28.06
N ALA A 527 -17.91 1.90 -28.45
CA ALA A 527 -17.48 3.21 -28.96
C ALA A 527 -17.73 4.52 -28.18
N ALA A 528 -16.66 5.32 -28.11
CA ALA A 528 -16.67 6.68 -27.56
C ALA A 528 -17.24 7.72 -28.54
N THR A 529 -17.86 8.77 -27.98
CA THR A 529 -18.00 10.10 -28.61
C THR A 529 -17.77 11.21 -27.58
N THR A 530 -16.83 12.11 -27.89
CA THR A 530 -16.52 13.35 -27.15
C THR A 530 -17.59 14.44 -27.40
N PRO A 531 -17.61 15.55 -26.64
CA PRO A 531 -18.85 16.29 -26.36
C PRO A 531 -19.08 17.54 -27.22
N GLU A 532 -20.34 17.94 -27.34
CA GLU A 532 -20.78 19.27 -27.82
C GLU A 532 -21.74 19.90 -26.81
N THR A 533 -21.78 21.23 -26.73
CA THR A 533 -22.32 21.98 -25.58
C THR A 533 -23.48 22.92 -25.96
N ALA A 534 -24.43 23.05 -25.03
CA ALA A 534 -25.45 24.10 -24.88
C ALA A 534 -26.68 24.11 -25.81
N ALA A 535 -27.87 23.93 -25.21
CA ALA A 535 -28.81 25.04 -24.98
C ALA A 535 -29.86 24.70 -23.90
N ALA A 536 -30.30 25.72 -23.16
CA ALA A 536 -31.06 25.62 -21.91
C ALA A 536 -32.50 25.06 -21.99
N ALA A 537 -32.91 24.40 -20.90
CA ALA A 537 -34.30 24.30 -20.45
C ALA A 537 -34.43 24.83 -18.99
N ALA A 538 -35.67 25.12 -18.57
CA ALA A 538 -36.04 25.98 -17.43
C ALA A 538 -35.61 25.46 -16.02
N PRO A 539 -35.60 26.33 -14.97
CA PRO A 539 -34.85 26.06 -13.74
C PRO A 539 -35.59 25.20 -12.71
N ALA A 540 -34.92 24.17 -12.21
CA ALA A 540 -35.21 23.58 -10.90
C ALA A 540 -34.64 24.49 -9.79
N GLN A 541 -35.49 25.45 -9.38
CA GLN A 541 -35.21 26.55 -8.44
C GLN A 541 -34.64 26.07 -7.09
N GLY A 542 -33.83 26.91 -6.45
CA GLY A 542 -33.57 26.82 -5.00
C GLY A 542 -32.10 26.68 -4.58
N MET A 543 -31.33 25.76 -5.17
CA MET A 543 -29.99 25.41 -4.64
C MET A 543 -28.88 26.44 -4.89
N GLY A 544 -29.01 27.32 -5.89
CA GLY A 544 -28.06 28.40 -6.15
C GLY A 544 -26.58 27.97 -6.10
N ASN A 545 -25.80 28.65 -5.26
CA ASN A 545 -24.36 28.41 -5.06
C ASN A 545 -24.07 27.05 -4.40
N ASP A 546 -25.00 26.48 -3.62
CA ASP A 546 -24.79 25.22 -2.91
C ASP A 546 -24.65 24.04 -3.89
N LEU A 547 -25.19 24.16 -5.11
CA LEU A 547 -24.98 23.16 -6.17
C LEU A 547 -23.48 23.02 -6.53
N ALA A 548 -22.78 24.15 -6.65
CA ALA A 548 -21.33 24.15 -6.88
C ALA A 548 -20.57 23.65 -5.66
N TYR A 549 -21.04 23.95 -4.44
CA TYR A 549 -20.46 23.41 -3.21
C TYR A 549 -20.53 21.87 -3.18
N PHE A 550 -21.69 21.26 -3.44
CA PHE A 550 -21.83 19.80 -3.47
C PHE A 550 -20.97 19.15 -4.57
N ASN A 551 -20.89 19.80 -5.74
CA ASN A 551 -20.12 19.28 -6.86
C ASN A 551 -18.59 19.35 -6.65
N ASN A 552 -18.08 20.39 -5.98
CA ASN A 552 -16.64 20.63 -5.84
C ASN A 552 -16.02 20.12 -4.51
N ASN A 553 -16.83 19.79 -3.49
CA ASN A 553 -16.33 19.35 -2.19
C ASN A 553 -16.53 17.84 -1.96
N ALA A 554 -15.49 17.17 -1.44
CA ALA A 554 -15.54 15.76 -1.01
C ALA A 554 -16.21 15.56 0.35
N VAL A 555 -16.38 16.65 1.11
CA VAL A 555 -16.98 16.69 2.44
C VAL A 555 -18.05 17.76 2.43
N TRP A 556 -19.27 17.40 2.80
CA TRP A 556 -20.40 18.32 2.85
C TRP A 556 -20.75 18.61 4.30
N ARG A 557 -20.83 19.89 4.66
CA ARG A 557 -21.17 20.35 6.01
C ARG A 557 -22.44 21.19 5.96
N ARG A 558 -23.39 20.89 6.85
CA ARG A 558 -24.69 21.58 6.86
C ARG A 558 -24.58 23.09 7.09
N ALA A 559 -23.57 23.52 7.85
CA ALA A 559 -23.34 24.91 8.21
C ALA A 559 -22.87 25.79 7.03
N ASP A 560 -22.21 25.19 6.04
CA ASP A 560 -21.64 25.91 4.89
C ASP A 560 -22.70 26.18 3.80
N LEU A 561 -23.90 25.61 3.94
CA LEU A 561 -24.99 25.69 2.96
C LEU A 561 -25.75 27.00 3.12
N THR A 562 -25.79 27.76 2.03
CA THR A 562 -26.34 29.13 1.96
C THR A 562 -27.83 29.16 1.65
N THR A 563 -28.37 28.12 1.02
CA THR A 563 -29.77 28.03 0.58
C THR A 563 -30.56 27.01 1.40
N ASP A 564 -31.84 27.30 1.65
CA ASP A 564 -32.73 26.36 2.33
C ASP A 564 -32.96 25.08 1.52
N ALA A 565 -32.91 25.16 0.18
CA ALA A 565 -32.99 23.99 -0.69
C ALA A 565 -31.76 23.08 -0.58
N GLY A 566 -30.55 23.66 -0.46
CA GLY A 566 -29.32 22.91 -0.18
C GLY A 566 -29.38 22.21 1.17
N ARG A 567 -29.85 22.92 2.21
CA ARG A 567 -30.06 22.34 3.56
C ARG A 567 -31.12 21.24 3.56
N ALA A 568 -32.23 21.41 2.85
CA ALA A 568 -33.27 20.40 2.72
C ALA A 568 -32.75 19.14 2.02
N PHE A 569 -31.96 19.27 0.95
CA PHE A 569 -31.30 18.12 0.31
C PHE A 569 -30.29 17.43 1.24
N PHE A 570 -29.52 18.19 2.02
CA PHE A 570 -28.65 17.61 3.04
C PHE A 570 -29.44 16.82 4.10
N ASP A 571 -30.60 17.33 4.54
CA ASP A 571 -31.51 16.59 5.43
C ASP A 571 -32.06 15.31 4.77
N THR A 572 -32.38 15.36 3.48
CA THR A 572 -32.78 14.18 2.69
C THR A 572 -31.66 13.14 2.62
N MET A 573 -30.40 13.56 2.45
CA MET A 573 -29.25 12.63 2.48
C MET A 573 -29.09 11.95 3.85
N VAL A 574 -29.27 12.67 4.97
CA VAL A 574 -29.16 12.07 6.32
C VAL A 574 -30.47 11.47 6.85
N SER A 575 -31.59 11.53 6.11
CA SER A 575 -32.81 10.81 6.46
C SER A 575 -32.69 9.31 6.20
N GLY A 576 -31.81 8.92 5.28
CA GLY A 576 -31.65 7.54 4.81
C GLY A 576 -32.76 7.08 3.86
N ASP A 577 -33.69 7.94 3.47
CA ASP A 577 -34.73 7.59 2.50
C ASP A 577 -34.15 7.54 1.07
N ILE A 578 -33.88 6.33 0.59
CA ILE A 578 -33.28 6.05 -0.71
C ILE A 578 -34.15 6.59 -1.87
N ASP A 579 -35.47 6.57 -1.75
CA ASP A 579 -36.38 7.07 -2.78
C ASP A 579 -36.38 8.60 -2.83
N ALA A 580 -36.46 9.25 -1.67
CA ALA A 580 -36.34 10.70 -1.58
C ALA A 580 -34.96 11.19 -2.06
N ILE A 581 -33.88 10.50 -1.71
CA ILE A 581 -32.51 10.79 -2.19
C ILE A 581 -32.43 10.62 -3.71
N ALA A 582 -32.87 9.49 -4.27
CA ALA A 582 -32.73 9.22 -5.70
C ALA A 582 -33.59 10.14 -6.57
N SER A 583 -34.78 10.53 -6.10
CA SER A 583 -35.70 11.46 -6.76
C SER A 583 -35.37 12.94 -6.55
N SER A 584 -34.40 13.27 -5.69
CA SER A 584 -33.99 14.64 -5.40
C SER A 584 -33.45 15.34 -6.64
N ASP A 585 -33.69 16.64 -6.77
CA ASP A 585 -33.34 17.40 -7.98
C ASP A 585 -31.83 17.40 -8.29
N TYR A 586 -30.97 17.22 -7.27
CA TYR A 586 -29.52 17.11 -7.46
C TYR A 586 -29.14 15.87 -8.28
N PHE A 587 -29.76 14.72 -8.00
CA PHE A 587 -29.47 13.46 -8.70
C PHE A 587 -30.42 13.16 -9.86
N ALA A 588 -31.68 13.57 -9.80
CA ALA A 588 -32.69 13.21 -10.80
C ALA A 588 -32.58 14.03 -12.09
N VAL A 589 -32.06 15.27 -12.02
CA VAL A 589 -31.85 16.12 -13.21
C VAL A 589 -30.53 15.75 -13.88
N GLN A 590 -30.59 15.40 -15.18
CA GLN A 590 -29.44 14.95 -15.95
C GLN A 590 -28.34 16.02 -15.98
N GLY A 591 -27.08 15.61 -15.73
CA GLY A 591 -25.90 16.50 -15.73
C GLY A 591 -25.75 17.41 -14.51
N ARG A 592 -26.65 17.37 -13.51
CA ARG A 592 -26.62 18.27 -12.35
C ARG A 592 -25.65 17.83 -11.25
N ALA A 593 -25.65 16.54 -10.90
CA ALA A 593 -24.63 15.95 -10.04
C ALA A 593 -23.38 15.61 -10.86
N THR A 594 -22.29 16.37 -10.68
CA THR A 594 -21.00 16.12 -11.35
C THR A 594 -19.93 15.57 -10.42
N ASN A 595 -20.19 15.51 -9.11
CA ASN A 595 -19.29 14.88 -8.14
C ASN A 595 -19.31 13.35 -8.31
N PRO A 596 -18.20 12.71 -8.73
CA PRO A 596 -18.19 11.28 -9.04
C PRO A 596 -18.46 10.41 -7.83
N LYS A 597 -18.10 10.86 -6.61
CA LYS A 597 -18.39 10.11 -5.38
C LYS A 597 -19.85 10.19 -4.97
N ALA A 598 -20.49 11.34 -5.16
CA ALA A 598 -21.93 11.48 -4.91
C ALA A 598 -22.76 10.59 -5.87
N VAL A 599 -22.37 10.53 -7.15
CA VAL A 599 -23.00 9.65 -8.15
C VAL A 599 -22.83 8.17 -7.76
N GLN A 600 -21.61 7.74 -7.44
CA GLN A 600 -21.35 6.37 -6.97
C GLN A 600 -22.13 6.00 -5.70
N ILE A 601 -22.36 6.95 -4.79
CA ILE A 601 -23.18 6.73 -3.59
C ILE A 601 -24.64 6.50 -3.97
N VAL A 602 -25.26 7.33 -4.82
CA VAL A 602 -26.67 7.15 -5.17
C VAL A 602 -26.92 5.89 -6.01
N GLU A 603 -25.94 5.46 -6.80
CA GLU A 603 -25.96 4.16 -7.49
C GLU A 603 -25.97 2.99 -6.51
N LEU A 604 -25.06 2.97 -5.53
CA LEU A 604 -25.02 1.93 -4.49
C LEU A 604 -26.28 1.91 -3.61
N LEU A 605 -26.81 3.08 -3.26
CA LEU A 605 -28.07 3.20 -2.52
C LEU A 605 -29.25 2.66 -3.31
N TRP A 606 -29.34 3.01 -4.61
CA TRP A 606 -30.43 2.54 -5.47
C TRP A 606 -30.36 1.05 -5.73
N ALA A 607 -29.16 0.51 -5.98
CA ALA A 607 -28.93 -0.93 -6.15
C ALA A 607 -29.27 -1.73 -4.87
N ALA A 608 -29.14 -1.12 -3.69
CA ALA A 608 -29.51 -1.74 -2.42
C ALA A 608 -31.02 -1.69 -2.11
N LYS A 609 -31.83 -0.91 -2.84
CA LYS A 609 -33.28 -0.77 -2.61
C LYS A 609 -34.00 -2.11 -2.80
N GLY A 610 -34.85 -2.51 -1.85
CA GLY A 610 -35.57 -3.79 -1.89
C GLY A 610 -34.72 -5.03 -1.59
N THR A 611 -33.43 -4.85 -1.30
CA THR A 611 -32.48 -5.94 -1.00
C THR A 611 -32.24 -6.10 0.50
N GLY A 612 -31.59 -7.18 0.92
CA GLY A 612 -31.24 -7.40 2.33
C GLY A 612 -30.31 -6.32 2.90
N THR A 613 -29.50 -5.69 2.03
CA THR A 613 -28.58 -4.62 2.42
C THR A 613 -29.26 -3.25 2.66
N GLN A 614 -30.52 -3.07 2.26
CA GLN A 614 -31.22 -1.77 2.36
C GLN A 614 -31.13 -1.16 3.75
N ASN A 615 -31.57 -1.88 4.79
CA ASN A 615 -31.64 -1.37 6.16
C ASN A 615 -30.27 -0.99 6.73
N SER A 616 -29.19 -1.68 6.31
CA SER A 616 -27.82 -1.33 6.69
C SER A 616 -27.40 0.00 6.09
N ASN A 617 -27.67 0.18 4.79
CA ASN A 617 -27.29 1.39 4.05
C ASN A 617 -28.05 2.63 4.52
N GLN A 618 -29.33 2.49 4.89
CA GLN A 618 -30.11 3.56 5.54
C GLN A 618 -29.55 3.94 6.92
N ARG A 619 -29.04 2.97 7.70
CA ARG A 619 -28.38 3.22 9.00
C ARG A 619 -27.06 3.98 8.86
N VAL A 620 -26.27 3.71 7.82
CA VAL A 620 -25.02 4.45 7.52
C VAL A 620 -25.27 5.94 7.32
N LEU A 621 -26.34 6.29 6.59
CA LEU A 621 -26.72 7.67 6.32
C LEU A 621 -27.31 8.36 7.57
N THR A 622 -28.26 7.72 8.25
CA THR A 622 -28.91 8.29 9.45
C THR A 622 -27.95 8.51 10.62
N ALA A 623 -26.88 7.73 10.73
CA ALA A 623 -25.81 7.98 11.71
C ALA A 623 -25.16 9.37 11.55
N ARG A 624 -25.06 9.89 10.31
CA ARG A 624 -24.46 11.21 9.99
C ARG A 624 -25.35 12.40 10.38
N ARG A 625 -26.61 12.15 10.72
CA ARG A 625 -27.50 13.19 11.28
C ARG A 625 -26.94 13.80 12.58
N LYS A 626 -26.12 13.07 13.33
CA LYS A 626 -25.46 13.56 14.56
C LYS A 626 -24.17 14.34 14.31
N SER A 627 -23.45 14.09 13.21
CA SER A 627 -22.19 14.78 12.88
C SER A 627 -22.39 16.12 12.17
N ALA A 628 -23.58 16.37 11.59
CA ALA A 628 -23.86 17.52 10.71
C ALA A 628 -22.91 17.66 9.49
N GLU A 629 -22.19 16.57 9.19
CA GLU A 629 -21.12 16.47 8.20
C GLU A 629 -21.20 15.09 7.52
N ILE A 630 -21.07 15.09 6.20
CA ILE A 630 -21.06 13.91 5.32
C ILE A 630 -19.73 13.90 4.57
N ASN A 631 -18.84 12.97 4.91
CA ASN A 631 -17.65 12.68 4.11
C ASN A 631 -18.03 11.64 3.02
N LEU A 632 -17.95 12.03 1.75
CA LEU A 632 -18.39 11.17 0.65
C LEU A 632 -17.51 9.92 0.48
N SER A 633 -16.20 10.02 0.75
CA SER A 633 -15.32 8.85 0.68
C SER A 633 -15.65 7.83 1.77
N GLU A 634 -15.86 8.30 3.01
CA GLU A 634 -16.22 7.44 4.14
C GLU A 634 -17.60 6.78 3.94
N VAL A 635 -18.60 7.54 3.46
CA VAL A 635 -19.93 7.00 3.15
C VAL A 635 -19.87 6.01 1.99
N TYR A 636 -19.13 6.32 0.91
CA TYR A 636 -18.92 5.40 -0.20
C TYR A 636 -18.28 4.09 0.27
N GLU A 637 -17.22 4.14 1.09
CA GLU A 637 -16.58 2.94 1.63
C GLU A 637 -17.52 2.10 2.51
N LEU A 638 -18.31 2.73 3.37
CA LEU A 638 -19.25 2.02 4.25
C LEU A 638 -20.37 1.34 3.47
N LEU A 639 -20.90 1.98 2.43
CA LEU A 639 -21.91 1.42 1.53
C LEU A 639 -21.32 0.34 0.61
N ALA A 640 -20.08 0.51 0.14
CA ALA A 640 -19.42 -0.45 -0.76
C ALA A 640 -18.99 -1.76 -0.08
N ARG A 641 -18.87 -1.78 1.26
CA ARG A 641 -18.49 -2.98 2.04
C ARG A 641 -19.50 -4.13 1.96
N TYR A 642 -20.77 -3.83 1.73
CA TYR A 642 -21.85 -4.81 1.69
C TYR A 642 -22.75 -4.55 0.47
N ARG A 643 -22.49 -5.29 -0.61
CA ARG A 643 -23.34 -5.30 -1.81
C ARG A 643 -24.19 -6.57 -1.79
N ASP A 644 -25.47 -6.44 -2.12
CA ASP A 644 -26.32 -7.61 -2.27
C ASP A 644 -25.98 -8.36 -3.57
N SER A 645 -26.19 -9.68 -3.54
CA SER A 645 -26.01 -10.58 -4.70
C SER A 645 -27.02 -10.31 -5.81
N ASN A 646 -28.22 -9.87 -5.44
CA ASN A 646 -29.31 -9.52 -6.36
C ASN A 646 -29.63 -8.04 -6.23
N PRO A 647 -28.83 -7.13 -6.85
CA PRO A 647 -29.09 -5.70 -6.79
C PRO A 647 -30.37 -5.32 -7.55
N ASN A 648 -31.01 -4.23 -7.12
CA ASN A 648 -32.12 -3.63 -7.82
C ASN A 648 -31.68 -3.10 -9.21
N THR A 649 -32.26 -3.68 -10.26
CA THR A 649 -32.01 -3.35 -11.67
C THR A 649 -33.01 -2.34 -12.25
N SER A 650 -33.99 -1.87 -11.48
CA SER A 650 -34.96 -0.88 -11.97
C SER A 650 -34.26 0.46 -12.30
N PRO A 651 -34.68 1.17 -13.37
CA PRO A 651 -34.10 2.47 -13.71
C PRO A 651 -34.37 3.48 -12.59
N ARG A 652 -33.35 4.29 -12.28
CA ARG A 652 -33.42 5.34 -11.26
C ARG A 652 -34.38 6.46 -11.71
N PRO A 653 -35.06 7.20 -10.80
CA PRO A 653 -35.92 8.30 -11.20
C PRO A 653 -35.12 9.40 -11.92
N VAL A 654 -35.55 9.79 -13.11
CA VAL A 654 -34.96 10.87 -13.91
C VAL A 654 -36.02 11.94 -14.15
N LYS A 655 -35.64 13.21 -13.94
CA LYS A 655 -36.41 14.39 -14.33
C LYS A 655 -35.76 14.98 -15.60
N LYS A 656 -36.57 15.19 -16.62
CA LYS A 656 -36.18 15.91 -17.85
C LYS A 656 -36.28 17.42 -17.63
#